data_AF-A0A949VHQ1-F1
#
_entry.id   AF-A0A949VHQ1-F1
#
_cell.length_a   1.000
_cell.length_b   1.000
_cell.length_c   1.000
_cell.angle_alpha   90.00
_cell.angle_beta   90.00
_cell.angle_gamma   90.00
#
_symmetry.space_group_name_H-M   'P 1'
#
loop_
_entity.id
_entity.type
_entity.pdbx_description
1 polymer ?
#
loop_
_entity_poly.entity_id
_entity_poly.type
_entity_poly.pdbx_seq_one_letter_code
_entity_poly.pdbx_strand_id
1 'polypeptide(L)'
;MQLRNPFLALAVGTITALPSLGQTPCVNGFAGAYPCNNIDLLAHLSLAQLGATGTQPNAADLWGWTDTLTGHEYAIIGLNNGTAFVDITVPTAPVRLGNLPSHFPTSNLWRDVDVAGNWCYIGSELAGHGLQVFDLTRLRSVTNPPVTFTEDGWTGVIGNSHTLFADKLHPYVYVVGATSTNNGGLMAFDVSDPQTPVLAGTHTSEGYIHENVVYTYAGPDPDHQGKQLSFNFHSGNPDKITIVDVTDKTDMSTVATITYAGARISHQGWLTEDHRYLLMNDEGDEGYYGHGTRTRIFDLLDVDAPVFRGAYTGPNPSVDHNLYVHRGSVYEANYTSGLQVLDTTGVSAGTLTPVAHFDTYLANNGATYNGAWGNYPFFGSGVVAVSSFGEGLFLLRPKVAVRPRVLLDGPYVALDGLMRDDLRAQGLLPLTEPYTGLGYVHAGGGGGESVAPAVLSTTGPDAIVDWVVVELRDPDVPATVVATRSALLQRDGDVVTTDGSGPVRFDVAPGPWYLAVRHRNHLGVMTAQPVHVGIGERTYDLTDGSVAAYGTEARKDVGGTLVLWGGNCLRDDRLRYAGGTNDRDPILVAVGGAVPTATVSGYLGTDMNMDGTVKYAGGANDRDPILVNIGGGVPTATRHEQVP
;
A
#
# COMPACT_ATOMS: atom_id res chain seq x y z
N MET A 1 -47.53 -43.77 -38.68
CA MET A 1 -47.37 -42.48 -39.38
C MET A 1 -46.47 -41.61 -38.50
N GLN A 2 -45.40 -41.07 -39.08
CA GLN A 2 -44.16 -40.67 -38.41
C GLN A 2 -44.31 -39.63 -37.28
N LEU A 3 -43.68 -39.94 -36.13
CA LEU A 3 -43.27 -38.98 -35.12
C LEU A 3 -42.09 -38.16 -35.67
N ARG A 4 -42.18 -36.82 -35.62
CA ARG A 4 -41.04 -35.91 -35.80
C ARG A 4 -40.82 -35.12 -34.51
N ASN A 5 -39.68 -35.36 -33.87
CA ASN A 5 -39.07 -34.49 -32.86
C ASN A 5 -38.71 -33.14 -33.48
N PRO A 6 -38.91 -32.01 -32.79
CA PRO A 6 -38.07 -30.84 -32.94
C PRO A 6 -36.97 -30.87 -31.87
N PHE A 7 -35.72 -31.06 -32.31
CA PHE A 7 -34.55 -30.70 -31.52
C PHE A 7 -34.53 -29.17 -31.38
N LEU A 8 -34.70 -28.66 -30.16
CA LEU A 8 -34.33 -27.28 -29.83
C LEU A 8 -32.89 -27.32 -29.32
N ALA A 9 -31.97 -26.76 -30.09
CA ALA A 9 -30.56 -26.67 -29.76
C ALA A 9 -30.39 -25.75 -28.54
N LEU A 10 -29.92 -26.34 -27.43
CA LEU A 10 -29.44 -25.59 -26.28
C LEU A 10 -28.11 -24.96 -26.68
N ALA A 11 -28.10 -23.64 -26.89
CA ALA A 11 -26.85 -22.89 -27.03
C ALA A 11 -26.16 -22.90 -25.66
N VAL A 12 -25.22 -23.83 -25.48
CA VAL A 12 -24.29 -23.79 -24.35
C VAL A 12 -23.39 -22.59 -24.58
N GLY A 13 -23.66 -21.50 -23.86
CA GLY A 13 -22.73 -20.38 -23.76
C GLY A 13 -21.41 -20.90 -23.19
N THR A 14 -20.36 -20.89 -23.99
CA THR A 14 -19.00 -21.16 -23.54
C THR A 14 -18.63 -20.14 -22.47
N ILE A 15 -18.52 -20.58 -21.22
CA ILE A 15 -17.79 -19.84 -20.18
C ILE A 15 -16.35 -19.77 -20.68
N THR A 16 -15.95 -18.62 -21.22
CA THR A 16 -14.52 -18.32 -21.35
C THR A 16 -14.02 -18.04 -19.94
N ALA A 17 -13.60 -19.10 -19.25
CA ALA A 17 -12.75 -18.95 -18.08
C ALA A 17 -11.51 -18.19 -18.58
N LEU A 18 -11.33 -16.97 -18.10
CA LEU A 18 -10.07 -16.26 -18.28
C LEU A 18 -8.96 -17.15 -17.70
N PRO A 19 -7.82 -17.33 -18.38
CA PRO A 19 -6.70 -18.00 -17.75
C PRO A 19 -6.43 -17.29 -16.44
N SER A 20 -6.32 -18.06 -15.36
CA SER A 20 -5.76 -17.59 -14.09
C SER A 20 -4.33 -17.12 -14.39
N LEU A 21 -4.17 -15.85 -14.71
CA LEU A 21 -2.88 -15.21 -14.78
C LEU A 21 -2.47 -15.02 -13.32
N GLY A 22 -1.41 -15.71 -12.91
CA GLY A 22 -0.78 -15.37 -11.63
C GLY A 22 -0.39 -13.88 -11.63
N GLN A 23 -0.19 -13.32 -10.45
CA GLN A 23 0.43 -12.01 -10.28
C GLN A 23 1.66 -11.89 -11.19
N THR A 24 1.80 -10.74 -11.85
CA THR A 24 2.96 -10.39 -12.68
C THR A 24 3.84 -9.45 -11.86
N PRO A 25 4.95 -9.94 -11.26
CA PRO A 25 5.78 -9.13 -10.40
C PRO A 25 6.55 -8.06 -11.20
N CYS A 26 6.77 -6.91 -10.57
CA CYS A 26 7.66 -5.87 -11.06
C CYS A 26 9.10 -6.30 -10.85
N VAL A 27 9.77 -6.69 -11.93
CA VAL A 27 11.15 -7.16 -11.94
C VAL A 27 11.92 -6.36 -12.99
N ASN A 28 13.06 -5.79 -12.59
CA ASN A 28 13.90 -4.97 -13.47
C ASN A 28 13.14 -3.81 -14.14
N GLY A 29 12.20 -3.20 -13.40
CA GLY A 29 11.44 -2.04 -13.87
C GLY A 29 10.21 -2.35 -14.72
N PHE A 30 9.83 -3.64 -14.86
CA PHE A 30 8.68 -4.03 -15.67
C PHE A 30 7.82 -5.12 -15.01
N ALA A 31 6.50 -4.99 -15.14
CA ALA A 31 5.51 -6.01 -14.86
C ALA A 31 4.84 -6.39 -16.19
N GLY A 32 5.36 -7.43 -16.85
CA GLY A 32 4.97 -7.72 -18.22
C GLY A 32 5.47 -6.63 -19.17
N ALA A 33 4.55 -5.95 -19.87
CA ALA A 33 4.89 -4.84 -20.76
C ALA A 33 4.89 -3.46 -20.06
N TYR A 34 4.44 -3.40 -18.81
CA TYR A 34 4.20 -2.14 -18.09
C TYR A 34 5.43 -1.70 -17.31
N PRO A 35 5.98 -0.50 -17.57
CA PRO A 35 6.96 0.12 -16.68
C PRO A 35 6.43 0.23 -15.25
N CYS A 36 7.24 -0.15 -14.28
CA CYS A 36 6.84 -0.13 -12.87
C CYS A 36 8.04 0.07 -11.95
N ASN A 37 7.76 0.52 -10.75
CA ASN A 37 8.70 0.49 -9.64
C ASN A 37 7.93 0.15 -8.35
N ASN A 38 8.32 -0.92 -7.68
CA ASN A 38 7.72 -1.38 -6.40
C ASN A 38 6.20 -1.65 -6.44
N ILE A 39 5.60 -1.84 -7.63
CA ILE A 39 4.17 -2.17 -7.78
C ILE A 39 4.02 -3.35 -8.72
N ASP A 40 3.42 -4.43 -8.23
CA ASP A 40 3.12 -5.60 -9.04
C ASP A 40 1.74 -5.49 -9.70
N LEU A 41 1.58 -6.10 -10.87
CA LEU A 41 0.29 -6.22 -11.56
C LEU A 41 -0.42 -7.50 -11.11
N LEU A 42 -1.61 -7.38 -10.54
CA LEU A 42 -2.43 -8.53 -10.14
C LEU A 42 -3.34 -8.98 -11.28
N ALA A 43 -4.04 -8.04 -11.90
CA ALA A 43 -4.92 -8.30 -13.04
C ALA A 43 -5.18 -7.04 -13.85
N HIS A 44 -5.59 -7.24 -15.11
CA HIS A 44 -6.03 -6.20 -16.03
C HIS A 44 -7.30 -6.66 -16.74
N LEU A 45 -8.35 -5.84 -16.72
CA LEU A 45 -9.56 -6.03 -17.51
C LEU A 45 -9.65 -4.92 -18.56
N SER A 46 -9.64 -5.30 -19.83
CA SER A 46 -9.92 -4.38 -20.94
C SER A 46 -11.34 -3.81 -20.86
N LEU A 47 -11.56 -2.69 -21.54
CA LEU A 47 -12.89 -2.08 -21.70
C LEU A 47 -13.97 -3.07 -22.19
N ALA A 48 -13.60 -3.97 -23.12
CA ALA A 48 -14.51 -4.99 -23.62
C ALA A 48 -14.88 -6.03 -22.53
N GLN A 49 -13.91 -6.45 -21.71
CA GLN A 49 -14.17 -7.35 -20.58
C GLN A 49 -15.02 -6.67 -19.50
N LEU A 50 -14.89 -5.34 -19.34
CA LEU A 50 -15.72 -4.51 -18.46
C LEU A 50 -17.13 -4.24 -19.02
N GLY A 51 -17.39 -4.58 -20.28
CA GLY A 51 -18.68 -4.41 -20.95
C GLY A 51 -18.93 -3.00 -21.49
N ALA A 52 -17.90 -2.18 -21.64
CA ALA A 52 -17.98 -0.94 -22.41
C ALA A 52 -18.19 -1.27 -23.90
N THR A 53 -19.10 -0.55 -24.55
CA THR A 53 -19.52 -0.82 -25.93
C THR A 53 -19.78 0.49 -26.68
N GLY A 54 -19.87 0.45 -28.01
CA GLY A 54 -20.15 1.63 -28.84
C GLY A 54 -18.91 2.11 -29.61
N THR A 55 -18.99 3.31 -30.18
CA THR A 55 -17.96 3.86 -31.09
C THR A 55 -16.75 4.44 -30.36
N GLN A 56 -16.90 4.80 -29.09
CA GLN A 56 -15.83 5.30 -28.22
C GLN A 56 -16.00 4.68 -26.83
N PRO A 57 -15.68 3.38 -26.65
CA PRO A 57 -15.68 2.78 -25.32
C PRO A 57 -14.57 3.45 -24.49
N ASN A 58 -14.89 3.80 -23.25
CA ASN A 58 -13.93 4.33 -22.29
C ASN A 58 -14.31 3.92 -20.87
N ALA A 59 -13.33 4.02 -19.97
CA ALA A 59 -13.53 4.07 -18.53
C ALA A 59 -13.39 5.52 -18.05
N ALA A 60 -14.02 5.83 -16.92
CA ALA A 60 -13.98 7.12 -16.26
C ALA A 60 -13.57 6.92 -14.80
N ASP A 61 -14.22 7.63 -13.87
CA ASP A 61 -13.94 7.51 -12.45
C ASP A 61 -14.24 6.10 -11.90
N LEU A 62 -13.66 5.80 -10.74
CA LEU A 62 -13.82 4.54 -10.05
C LEU A 62 -13.89 4.74 -8.53
N TRP A 63 -14.61 3.84 -7.88
CA TRP A 63 -14.60 3.70 -6.43
C TRP A 63 -14.52 2.24 -6.03
N GLY A 64 -14.45 1.99 -4.72
CA GLY A 64 -14.42 0.65 -4.16
C GLY A 64 -15.45 0.45 -3.05
N TRP A 65 -15.86 -0.79 -2.86
CA TRP A 65 -16.70 -1.18 -1.73
C TRP A 65 -16.15 -2.47 -1.11
N THR A 66 -15.96 -2.45 0.20
CA THR A 66 -15.71 -3.65 0.99
C THR A 66 -17.00 -4.01 1.71
N ASP A 67 -17.53 -5.18 1.40
CA ASP A 67 -18.70 -5.69 2.09
C ASP A 67 -18.32 -6.12 3.50
N THR A 68 -18.70 -5.33 4.51
CA THR A 68 -18.39 -5.60 5.91
C THR A 68 -18.99 -6.91 6.43
N LEU A 69 -19.98 -7.49 5.74
CA LEU A 69 -20.58 -8.77 6.13
C LEU A 69 -19.77 -9.98 5.63
N THR A 70 -19.21 -9.90 4.42
CA THR A 70 -18.56 -11.04 3.76
C THR A 70 -17.05 -10.90 3.65
N GLY A 71 -16.51 -9.67 3.81
CA GLY A 71 -15.12 -9.33 3.54
C GLY A 71 -14.78 -9.25 2.06
N HIS A 72 -15.76 -9.40 1.16
CA HIS A 72 -15.53 -9.26 -0.28
C HIS A 72 -15.21 -7.81 -0.63
N GLU A 73 -14.32 -7.64 -1.60
CA GLU A 73 -13.91 -6.34 -2.12
C GLU A 73 -14.39 -6.21 -3.57
N TYR A 74 -14.94 -5.04 -3.90
CA TYR A 74 -15.53 -4.77 -5.21
C TYR A 74 -15.00 -3.46 -5.79
N ALA A 75 -14.48 -3.50 -7.01
CA ALA A 75 -14.23 -2.31 -7.79
C ALA A 75 -15.51 -1.90 -8.54
N ILE A 76 -15.85 -0.61 -8.48
CA ILE A 76 -17.01 0.01 -9.10
C ILE A 76 -16.47 1.02 -10.10
N ILE A 77 -16.72 0.82 -11.38
CA ILE A 77 -16.07 1.61 -12.43
C ILE A 77 -17.09 2.23 -13.36
N GLY A 78 -16.97 3.54 -13.57
CA GLY A 78 -17.73 4.29 -14.56
C GLY A 78 -17.28 3.93 -15.97
N LEU A 79 -18.23 3.59 -16.83
CA LEU A 79 -18.02 3.30 -18.24
C LEU A 79 -18.90 4.21 -19.09
N ASN A 80 -18.58 4.24 -20.38
CA ASN A 80 -19.28 5.07 -21.34
C ASN A 80 -20.79 4.80 -21.42
N ASN A 81 -21.23 3.59 -21.09
CA ASN A 81 -22.61 3.12 -21.20
C ASN A 81 -23.30 2.83 -19.84
N GLY A 82 -22.65 3.07 -18.71
CA GLY A 82 -23.16 2.76 -17.38
C GLY A 82 -22.06 2.53 -16.36
N THR A 83 -22.37 1.87 -15.24
CA THR A 83 -21.43 1.53 -14.18
C THR A 83 -21.24 0.02 -14.12
N ALA A 84 -20.01 -0.47 -14.12
CA ALA A 84 -19.70 -1.90 -13.96
C ALA A 84 -19.25 -2.23 -12.53
N PHE A 85 -19.59 -3.43 -12.08
CA PHE A 85 -19.24 -3.96 -10.76
C PHE A 85 -18.34 -5.18 -10.94
N VAL A 86 -17.17 -5.16 -10.31
CA VAL A 86 -16.16 -6.22 -10.42
C VAL A 86 -15.82 -6.72 -9.03
N ASP A 87 -16.07 -7.99 -8.74
CA ASP A 87 -15.59 -8.64 -7.52
C ASP A 87 -14.08 -8.88 -7.66
N ILE A 88 -13.31 -8.33 -6.72
CA ILE A 88 -11.85 -8.39 -6.68
C ILE A 88 -11.34 -9.16 -5.45
N THR A 89 -12.21 -9.87 -4.75
CA THR A 89 -11.86 -10.66 -3.54
C THR A 89 -10.71 -11.62 -3.79
N VAL A 90 -10.63 -12.15 -5.01
CA VAL A 90 -9.42 -12.79 -5.55
C VAL A 90 -8.84 -11.87 -6.62
N PRO A 91 -7.92 -10.95 -6.29
CA PRO A 91 -7.56 -9.85 -7.18
C PRO A 91 -6.71 -10.28 -8.38
N THR A 92 -6.16 -11.50 -8.38
CA THR A 92 -5.51 -12.12 -9.54
C THR A 92 -6.50 -12.81 -10.49
N ALA A 93 -7.75 -12.96 -10.09
CA ALA A 93 -8.82 -13.55 -10.89
C ALA A 93 -10.14 -12.78 -10.69
N PRO A 94 -10.17 -11.46 -10.96
CA PRO A 94 -11.35 -10.63 -10.74
C PRO A 94 -12.50 -11.06 -11.64
N VAL A 95 -13.73 -10.92 -11.14
CA VAL A 95 -14.96 -11.33 -11.83
C VAL A 95 -15.87 -10.13 -12.03
N ARG A 96 -16.13 -9.77 -13.30
CA ARG A 96 -17.16 -8.78 -13.62
C ARG A 96 -18.55 -9.36 -13.31
N LEU A 97 -19.19 -8.85 -12.26
CA LEU A 97 -20.51 -9.29 -11.82
C LEU A 97 -21.63 -8.79 -12.72
N GLY A 98 -21.48 -7.60 -13.29
CA GLY A 98 -22.53 -7.00 -14.11
C GLY A 98 -22.35 -5.51 -14.32
N ASN A 99 -23.39 -4.89 -14.87
CA ASN A 99 -23.46 -3.46 -15.07
C ASN A 99 -24.84 -2.91 -14.73
N LEU A 100 -24.86 -1.71 -14.15
CA LEU A 100 -26.03 -0.84 -14.10
C LEU A 100 -25.97 0.09 -15.33
N PRO A 101 -26.91 -0.03 -16.29
CA PRO A 101 -26.97 0.90 -17.42
C PRO A 101 -27.17 2.35 -16.96
N SER A 102 -26.62 3.27 -17.75
CA SER A 102 -26.89 4.71 -17.60
C SER A 102 -28.39 5.00 -17.54
N HIS A 103 -28.83 5.88 -16.64
CA HIS A 103 -30.23 6.27 -16.51
C HIS A 103 -30.80 6.76 -17.84
N PHE A 104 -30.02 7.63 -18.50
CA PHE A 104 -30.31 8.08 -19.84
C PHE A 104 -29.50 7.26 -20.85
N PRO A 105 -30.12 6.61 -21.86
CA PRO A 105 -29.51 5.56 -22.69
C PRO A 105 -28.64 6.14 -23.82
N THR A 106 -27.69 7.00 -23.47
CA THR A 106 -26.72 7.62 -24.38
C THR A 106 -25.32 7.44 -23.81
N SER A 107 -24.34 7.24 -24.71
CA SER A 107 -22.93 7.16 -24.31
C SER A 107 -22.43 8.51 -23.78
N ASN A 108 -21.67 8.52 -22.69
CA ASN A 108 -20.98 9.70 -22.19
C ASN A 108 -19.57 9.35 -21.71
N LEU A 109 -18.62 10.27 -21.83
CA LEU A 109 -17.24 10.03 -21.37
C LEU A 109 -17.11 10.15 -19.84
N TRP A 110 -17.86 11.08 -19.23
CA TRP A 110 -17.78 11.40 -17.81
C TRP A 110 -18.88 10.74 -16.99
N ARG A 111 -18.46 9.90 -16.05
CA ARG A 111 -19.33 9.26 -15.08
C ARG A 111 -18.56 9.13 -13.78
N ASP A 112 -19.18 9.61 -12.73
CA ASP A 112 -18.59 9.70 -11.41
C ASP A 112 -19.34 8.81 -10.43
N VAL A 113 -18.61 8.12 -9.56
CA VAL A 113 -19.19 7.10 -8.67
C VAL A 113 -18.60 7.23 -7.27
N ASP A 114 -19.45 7.19 -6.25
CA ASP A 114 -18.99 7.14 -4.86
C ASP A 114 -19.94 6.30 -4.01
N VAL A 115 -19.45 5.78 -2.89
CA VAL A 115 -20.14 4.83 -2.02
C VAL A 115 -20.25 5.34 -0.60
N ALA A 116 -21.43 5.27 0.01
CA ALA A 116 -21.61 5.41 1.46
C ALA A 116 -22.37 4.21 2.02
N GLY A 117 -21.76 3.52 3.00
CA GLY A 117 -22.29 2.26 3.52
C GLY A 117 -22.41 1.19 2.43
N ASN A 118 -23.64 0.73 2.16
CA ASN A 118 -23.94 -0.25 1.11
C ASN A 118 -24.54 0.37 -0.15
N TRP A 119 -24.50 1.70 -0.28
CA TRP A 119 -25.16 2.41 -1.37
C TRP A 119 -24.12 3.06 -2.27
N CYS A 120 -24.27 2.85 -3.58
CA CYS A 120 -23.49 3.51 -4.61
C CYS A 120 -24.34 4.62 -5.24
N TYR A 121 -23.75 5.80 -5.36
CA TYR A 121 -24.33 7.00 -5.95
C TYR A 121 -23.57 7.33 -7.24
N ILE A 122 -24.31 7.65 -8.30
CA ILE A 122 -23.74 7.75 -9.65
C ILE A 122 -24.22 9.05 -10.32
N GLY A 123 -23.27 9.86 -10.73
CA GLY A 123 -23.45 11.10 -11.46
C GLY A 123 -22.92 11.01 -12.90
N SER A 124 -23.32 11.96 -13.74
CA SER A 124 -22.85 12.04 -15.11
C SER A 124 -23.08 13.43 -15.68
N GLU A 125 -22.17 13.90 -16.54
CA GLU A 125 -22.36 15.16 -17.28
C GLU A 125 -23.48 15.07 -18.33
N LEU A 126 -24.01 13.87 -18.57
CA LEU A 126 -25.12 13.66 -19.47
C LEU A 126 -26.38 14.36 -18.95
N ALA A 127 -26.88 15.33 -19.71
CA ALA A 127 -28.11 16.04 -19.40
C ALA A 127 -29.30 15.07 -19.21
N GLY A 128 -29.96 15.16 -18.06
CA GLY A 128 -31.09 14.30 -17.70
C GLY A 128 -30.70 12.97 -17.06
N HIS A 129 -29.40 12.72 -16.80
CA HIS A 129 -28.96 11.55 -16.06
C HIS A 129 -29.46 11.57 -14.61
N GLY A 130 -29.40 12.73 -13.94
CA GLY A 130 -29.72 12.84 -12.52
C GLY A 130 -28.72 12.10 -11.63
N LEU A 131 -29.10 11.90 -10.36
CA LEU A 131 -28.34 11.12 -9.38
C LEU A 131 -28.95 9.72 -9.31
N GLN A 132 -28.23 8.71 -9.81
CA GLN A 132 -28.60 7.30 -9.75
C GLN A 132 -28.15 6.68 -8.42
N VAL A 133 -28.96 5.75 -7.88
CA VAL A 133 -28.63 5.03 -6.65
C VAL A 133 -28.76 3.52 -6.85
N PHE A 134 -27.80 2.77 -6.31
CA PHE A 134 -27.74 1.31 -6.39
C PHE A 134 -27.40 0.67 -5.04
N ASP A 135 -28.13 -0.38 -4.67
CA ASP A 135 -27.86 -1.20 -3.50
C ASP A 135 -26.76 -2.23 -3.79
N LEU A 136 -25.56 -2.01 -3.26
CA LEU A 136 -24.40 -2.87 -3.45
C LEU A 136 -24.57 -4.26 -2.84
N THR A 137 -25.49 -4.45 -1.88
CA THR A 137 -25.73 -5.78 -1.30
C THR A 137 -26.30 -6.77 -2.31
N ARG A 138 -26.89 -6.29 -3.42
CA ARG A 138 -27.38 -7.12 -4.53
C ARG A 138 -26.25 -7.91 -5.18
N LEU A 139 -25.02 -7.41 -5.15
CA LEU A 139 -23.84 -8.07 -5.70
C LEU A 139 -23.58 -9.45 -5.04
N ARG A 140 -23.94 -9.61 -3.77
CA ARG A 140 -23.77 -10.87 -3.00
C ARG A 140 -24.51 -12.06 -3.61
N SER A 141 -25.59 -11.80 -4.36
CA SER A 141 -26.50 -12.83 -4.87
C SER A 141 -26.25 -13.24 -6.32
N VAL A 142 -25.23 -12.66 -6.98
CA VAL A 142 -24.92 -12.92 -8.38
C VAL A 142 -24.29 -14.31 -8.52
N THR A 143 -25.02 -15.23 -9.14
CA THR A 143 -24.57 -16.62 -9.38
C THR A 143 -24.16 -16.88 -10.83
N ASN A 144 -24.67 -16.08 -11.78
CA ASN A 144 -24.40 -16.22 -13.21
C ASN A 144 -24.00 -14.86 -13.81
N PRO A 145 -22.76 -14.40 -13.57
CA PRO A 145 -22.28 -13.14 -14.12
C PRO A 145 -22.01 -13.23 -15.64
N PRO A 146 -22.09 -12.11 -16.38
CA PRO A 146 -22.50 -10.78 -15.92
C PRO A 146 -24.03 -10.59 -15.94
N VAL A 147 -24.54 -9.79 -14.99
CA VAL A 147 -25.96 -9.39 -14.88
C VAL A 147 -26.16 -7.94 -15.34
N THR A 148 -27.30 -7.63 -15.96
CA THR A 148 -27.73 -6.24 -16.15
C THR A 148 -28.66 -5.84 -15.00
N PHE A 149 -28.22 -4.87 -14.20
CA PHE A 149 -28.95 -4.36 -13.05
C PHE A 149 -29.92 -3.23 -13.42
N THR A 150 -30.77 -2.87 -12.47
CA THR A 150 -31.64 -1.70 -12.49
C THR A 150 -31.31 -0.80 -11.31
N GLU A 151 -31.49 0.51 -11.43
CA GLU A 151 -31.34 1.45 -10.32
C GLU A 151 -32.36 1.14 -9.22
N ASP A 152 -31.98 1.39 -7.96
CA ASP A 152 -32.83 1.22 -6.77
C ASP A 152 -33.43 2.56 -6.31
N GLY A 153 -32.81 3.67 -6.68
CA GLY A 153 -33.29 5.02 -6.42
C GLY A 153 -32.78 5.99 -7.48
N TRP A 154 -33.45 7.13 -7.60
CA TRP A 154 -33.07 8.18 -8.54
C TRP A 154 -33.66 9.54 -8.16
N THR A 155 -32.92 10.62 -8.43
CA THR A 155 -33.47 11.97 -8.44
C THR A 155 -33.00 12.79 -9.64
N GLY A 156 -33.95 13.45 -10.31
CA GLY A 156 -33.68 14.32 -11.45
C GLY A 156 -33.32 15.76 -11.10
N VAL A 157 -33.26 16.11 -9.82
CA VAL A 157 -33.07 17.50 -9.34
C VAL A 157 -31.79 18.14 -9.85
N ILE A 158 -30.71 17.36 -10.06
CA ILE A 158 -29.42 17.89 -10.53
C ILE A 158 -29.34 18.07 -12.06
N GLY A 159 -30.14 17.33 -12.84
CA GLY A 159 -30.02 17.27 -14.30
C GLY A 159 -28.75 16.54 -14.77
N ASN A 160 -27.59 17.18 -14.60
CA ASN A 160 -26.24 16.66 -14.84
C ASN A 160 -25.31 17.00 -13.67
N SER A 161 -24.14 16.37 -13.58
CA SER A 161 -23.09 16.69 -12.60
C SER A 161 -21.71 16.38 -13.15
N HIS A 162 -20.67 17.05 -12.65
CA HIS A 162 -19.29 16.69 -12.96
C HIS A 162 -18.82 15.55 -12.05
N THR A 163 -18.86 15.79 -10.74
CA THR A 163 -18.50 14.83 -9.69
C THR A 163 -19.52 14.85 -8.53
N LEU A 164 -19.42 13.85 -7.66
CA LEU A 164 -20.14 13.73 -6.42
C LEU A 164 -19.23 13.18 -5.31
N PHE A 165 -19.54 13.54 -4.07
CA PHE A 165 -18.90 13.01 -2.88
C PHE A 165 -19.96 12.47 -1.91
N ALA A 166 -19.89 11.20 -1.56
CA ALA A 166 -20.76 10.56 -0.59
C ALA A 166 -20.09 10.56 0.79
N ASP A 167 -20.67 11.27 1.77
CA ASP A 167 -20.13 11.32 3.13
C ASP A 167 -20.23 9.94 3.79
N LYS A 168 -19.11 9.45 4.32
CA LYS A 168 -19.02 8.13 4.94
C LYS A 168 -19.53 8.11 6.39
N LEU A 169 -19.70 9.27 7.01
CA LEU A 169 -20.11 9.44 8.41
C LEU A 169 -21.53 9.99 8.55
N HIS A 170 -21.98 10.82 7.61
CA HIS A 170 -23.31 11.42 7.61
C HIS A 170 -24.11 11.03 6.36
N PRO A 171 -25.46 11.03 6.42
CA PRO A 171 -26.29 10.60 5.30
C PRO A 171 -26.45 11.72 4.27
N TYR A 172 -25.34 12.23 3.73
CA TYR A 172 -25.34 13.26 2.71
C TYR A 172 -24.49 12.88 1.49
N VAL A 173 -25.00 13.18 0.31
CA VAL A 173 -24.25 13.18 -0.95
C VAL A 173 -24.16 14.61 -1.45
N TYR A 174 -22.94 15.05 -1.73
CA TYR A 174 -22.66 16.37 -2.26
C TYR A 174 -22.41 16.25 -3.76
N VAL A 175 -23.06 17.09 -4.55
CA VAL A 175 -22.99 17.07 -6.01
C VAL A 175 -22.53 18.44 -6.50
N VAL A 176 -21.59 18.46 -7.44
CA VAL A 176 -21.01 19.68 -8.03
C VAL A 176 -21.00 19.61 -9.55
N GLY A 177 -20.71 20.73 -10.21
CA GLY A 177 -20.71 20.82 -11.68
C GLY A 177 -22.10 20.70 -12.33
N ALA A 178 -23.18 20.75 -11.54
CA ALA A 178 -24.56 20.72 -12.02
C ALA A 178 -24.98 22.04 -12.70
N THR A 179 -24.46 22.26 -13.90
CA THR A 179 -24.64 23.51 -14.67
C THR A 179 -26.09 23.79 -15.06
N SER A 180 -26.90 22.76 -15.28
CA SER A 180 -28.30 22.92 -15.71
C SER A 180 -29.26 23.36 -14.60
N THR A 181 -28.91 23.16 -13.33
CA THR A 181 -29.85 23.33 -12.20
C THR A 181 -29.30 24.18 -11.05
N ASN A 182 -27.98 24.30 -10.91
CA ASN A 182 -27.34 25.01 -9.78
C ASN A 182 -26.16 25.90 -10.22
N ASN A 183 -26.09 26.26 -11.50
CA ASN A 183 -24.98 27.05 -12.07
C ASN A 183 -23.58 26.43 -11.82
N GLY A 184 -23.52 25.11 -11.60
CA GLY A 184 -22.29 24.38 -11.29
C GLY A 184 -21.82 24.43 -9.83
N GLY A 185 -22.55 25.11 -8.94
CA GLY A 185 -22.18 25.19 -7.52
C GLY A 185 -22.50 23.92 -6.73
N LEU A 186 -22.31 23.98 -5.41
CA LEU A 186 -22.48 22.88 -4.48
C LEU A 186 -23.96 22.61 -4.19
N MET A 187 -24.35 21.33 -4.21
CA MET A 187 -25.67 20.85 -3.79
C MET A 187 -25.49 19.71 -2.79
N ALA A 188 -26.19 19.75 -1.65
CA ALA A 188 -26.20 18.63 -0.70
C ALA A 188 -27.55 17.91 -0.72
N PHE A 189 -27.52 16.59 -0.85
CA PHE A 189 -28.70 15.72 -0.83
C PHE A 189 -28.70 14.87 0.44
N ASP A 190 -29.79 14.94 1.20
CA ASP A 190 -30.08 13.99 2.29
C ASP A 190 -30.42 12.62 1.67
N VAL A 191 -29.66 11.61 2.09
CA VAL A 191 -29.78 10.21 1.67
C VAL A 191 -30.02 9.29 2.86
N SER A 192 -30.65 9.80 3.93
CA SER A 192 -31.09 8.97 5.06
C SER A 192 -32.10 7.89 4.63
N ASP A 193 -32.86 8.16 3.57
CA ASP A 193 -33.47 7.15 2.69
C ASP A 193 -32.75 7.17 1.32
N PRO A 194 -31.77 6.27 1.08
CA PRO A 194 -30.98 6.25 -0.14
C PRO A 194 -31.79 6.08 -1.42
N GLN A 195 -32.96 5.44 -1.35
CA GLN A 195 -33.80 5.26 -2.54
C GLN A 195 -34.49 6.55 -2.98
N THR A 196 -34.61 7.54 -2.07
CA THR A 196 -35.27 8.82 -2.35
C THR A 196 -34.40 10.02 -1.95
N PRO A 197 -33.27 10.30 -2.63
CA PRO A 197 -32.43 11.44 -2.28
C PRO A 197 -33.18 12.78 -2.35
N VAL A 198 -33.11 13.57 -1.29
CA VAL A 198 -33.81 14.87 -1.16
C VAL A 198 -32.82 16.01 -1.08
N LEU A 199 -33.00 17.08 -1.85
CA LEU A 199 -32.15 18.27 -1.77
C LEU A 199 -32.29 18.92 -0.37
N ALA A 200 -31.19 18.98 0.37
CA ALA A 200 -31.10 19.58 1.70
C ALA A 200 -30.68 21.05 1.65
N GLY A 201 -29.88 21.44 0.66
CA GLY A 201 -29.51 22.84 0.42
C GLY A 201 -28.45 23.00 -0.67
N THR A 202 -28.15 24.25 -1.02
CA THR A 202 -27.21 24.61 -2.09
C THR A 202 -26.32 25.78 -1.68
N HIS A 203 -25.14 25.86 -2.29
CA HIS A 203 -24.21 26.97 -2.16
C HIS A 203 -23.60 27.31 -3.54
N THR A 204 -23.97 28.47 -4.09
CA THR A 204 -23.67 28.85 -5.49
C THR A 204 -22.86 30.13 -5.64
N SER A 205 -22.61 30.85 -4.54
CA SER A 205 -21.92 32.15 -4.56
C SER A 205 -20.50 32.09 -5.12
N GLU A 206 -19.87 30.92 -5.08
CA GLU A 206 -18.48 30.75 -5.50
C GLU A 206 -18.28 30.43 -6.98
N GLY A 207 -19.36 30.12 -7.71
CA GLY A 207 -19.31 29.77 -9.14
C GLY A 207 -19.30 28.27 -9.40
N TYR A 208 -18.69 27.88 -10.53
CA TYR A 208 -18.59 26.48 -10.96
C TYR A 208 -17.55 25.73 -10.12
N ILE A 209 -18.00 24.68 -9.43
CA ILE A 209 -17.13 23.76 -8.71
C ILE A 209 -16.93 22.54 -9.59
N HIS A 210 -15.67 22.24 -9.88
CA HIS A 210 -15.25 21.09 -10.68
C HIS A 210 -15.31 19.82 -9.83
N GLU A 211 -14.71 19.86 -8.64
CA GLU A 211 -14.70 18.74 -7.70
C GLU A 211 -14.82 19.20 -6.26
N ASN A 212 -15.29 18.31 -5.39
CA ASN A 212 -15.30 18.56 -3.96
C ASN A 212 -15.00 17.30 -3.14
N VAL A 213 -14.51 17.53 -1.92
CA VAL A 213 -14.39 16.52 -0.87
C VAL A 213 -14.91 17.11 0.43
N VAL A 214 -15.61 16.31 1.24
CA VAL A 214 -16.19 16.79 2.51
C VAL A 214 -15.63 15.99 3.68
N TYR A 215 -15.17 16.70 4.70
CA TYR A 215 -14.65 16.09 5.92
C TYR A 215 -15.43 16.57 7.13
N THR A 216 -15.67 15.66 8.08
CA THR A 216 -15.81 16.07 9.48
C THR A 216 -14.41 16.46 9.95
N TYR A 217 -14.15 17.75 10.10
CA TYR A 217 -12.81 18.25 10.31
C TYR A 217 -12.28 17.84 11.70
N ALA A 218 -11.19 17.08 11.71
CA ALA A 218 -10.51 16.62 12.93
C ALA A 218 -9.08 17.18 13.03
N GLY A 219 -8.78 18.22 12.26
CA GLY A 219 -7.45 18.79 12.15
C GLY A 219 -7.07 19.71 13.31
N PRO A 220 -5.89 20.35 13.23
CA PRO A 220 -5.30 21.09 14.34
C PRO A 220 -6.01 22.41 14.68
N ASP A 221 -6.86 22.95 13.79
CA ASP A 221 -7.56 24.21 14.03
C ASP A 221 -8.80 24.01 14.95
N PRO A 222 -8.76 24.50 16.21
CA PRO A 222 -9.85 24.29 17.17
C PRO A 222 -11.14 25.02 16.80
N ASP A 223 -11.11 26.07 15.97
CA ASP A 223 -12.30 26.85 15.63
C ASP A 223 -13.21 26.10 14.65
N HIS A 224 -12.67 25.07 13.97
CA HIS A 224 -13.39 24.27 12.99
C HIS A 224 -13.46 22.78 13.33
N GLN A 225 -12.86 22.32 14.43
CA GLN A 225 -12.97 20.93 14.88
C GLN A 225 -14.44 20.49 15.03
N GLY A 226 -14.77 19.35 14.42
CA GLY A 226 -16.11 18.76 14.42
C GLY A 226 -17.08 19.34 13.40
N LYS A 227 -16.74 20.43 12.70
CA LYS A 227 -17.56 20.95 11.60
C LYS A 227 -17.46 20.06 10.37
N GLN A 228 -18.49 20.07 9.54
CA GLN A 228 -18.43 19.48 8.20
C GLN A 228 -17.92 20.54 7.23
N LEU A 229 -16.72 20.35 6.71
CA LEU A 229 -16.09 21.29 5.77
C LEU A 229 -16.01 20.67 4.38
N SER A 230 -16.54 21.37 3.39
CA SER A 230 -16.38 21.04 1.99
C SER A 230 -15.21 21.81 1.39
N PHE A 231 -14.22 21.09 0.89
CA PHE A 231 -13.12 21.62 0.10
C PHE A 231 -13.53 21.52 -1.36
N ASN A 232 -13.62 22.66 -2.04
CA ASN A 232 -14.16 22.77 -3.38
C ASN A 232 -13.09 23.31 -4.32
N PHE A 233 -12.89 22.64 -5.45
CA PHE A 233 -11.88 22.95 -6.44
C PHE A 233 -12.59 23.52 -7.68
N HIS A 234 -12.23 24.75 -8.06
CA HIS A 234 -12.95 25.51 -9.09
C HIS A 234 -12.17 25.52 -10.39
N SER A 235 -12.90 25.38 -11.50
CA SER A 235 -12.38 25.66 -12.84
C SER A 235 -13.07 26.89 -13.42
N GLY A 236 -12.30 27.93 -13.75
CA GLY A 236 -12.81 29.19 -14.29
C GLY A 236 -11.99 30.39 -13.82
N ASN A 237 -11.98 31.49 -14.58
CA ASN A 237 -11.05 32.59 -14.32
C ASN A 237 -11.53 33.57 -13.19
N PRO A 238 -10.82 33.73 -12.05
CA PRO A 238 -9.60 33.02 -11.64
C PRO A 238 -9.88 31.71 -10.89
N ASP A 239 -9.05 30.70 -11.19
CA ASP A 239 -9.11 29.39 -10.54
C ASP A 239 -8.70 29.51 -9.06
N LYS A 240 -9.39 28.74 -8.21
CA LYS A 240 -9.29 28.85 -6.76
C LYS A 240 -9.74 27.57 -6.07
N ILE A 241 -9.42 27.47 -4.79
CA ILE A 241 -10.02 26.50 -3.87
C ILE A 241 -10.88 27.29 -2.88
N THR A 242 -12.06 26.78 -2.52
CA THR A 242 -12.86 27.35 -1.43
C THR A 242 -13.15 26.30 -0.37
N ILE A 243 -13.05 26.69 0.89
CA ILE A 243 -13.47 25.88 2.04
C ILE A 243 -14.83 26.42 2.48
N VAL A 244 -15.85 25.59 2.51
CA VAL A 244 -17.23 25.96 2.87
C VAL A 244 -17.65 25.13 4.09
N ASP A 245 -18.12 25.79 5.14
CA ASP A 245 -18.79 25.12 6.25
C ASP A 245 -20.18 24.67 5.76
N VAL A 246 -20.36 23.35 5.70
CA VAL A 246 -21.60 22.70 5.28
C VAL A 246 -22.31 22.05 6.44
N THR A 247 -21.95 22.37 7.70
CA THR A 247 -22.57 21.76 8.89
C THR A 247 -24.08 21.96 8.90
N ASP A 248 -24.54 23.20 8.70
CA ASP A 248 -25.93 23.52 8.40
C ASP A 248 -26.14 23.57 6.88
N LYS A 249 -26.86 22.57 6.36
CA LYS A 249 -27.13 22.46 4.91
C LYS A 249 -27.98 23.62 4.39
N THR A 250 -28.74 24.28 5.25
CA THR A 250 -29.62 25.39 4.87
C THR A 250 -28.93 26.75 4.91
N ASP A 251 -27.76 26.83 5.54
CA ASP A 251 -26.96 28.06 5.71
C ASP A 251 -25.46 27.77 5.55
N MET A 252 -25.08 27.27 4.38
CA MET A 252 -23.68 26.99 4.04
C MET A 252 -22.91 28.28 3.79
N SER A 253 -21.73 28.42 4.39
CA SER A 253 -20.93 29.65 4.31
C SER A 253 -19.46 29.39 3.98
N THR A 254 -18.86 30.27 3.17
CA THR A 254 -17.44 30.21 2.82
C THR A 254 -16.59 30.59 4.04
N VAL A 255 -15.68 29.70 4.43
CA VAL A 255 -14.68 29.89 5.48
C VAL A 255 -13.42 30.53 4.90
N ALA A 256 -12.90 29.97 3.81
CA ALA A 256 -11.67 30.45 3.19
C ALA A 256 -11.69 30.34 1.66
N THR A 257 -10.91 31.20 1.01
CA THR A 257 -10.60 31.13 -0.41
C THR A 257 -9.09 31.09 -0.60
N ILE A 258 -8.59 30.04 -1.24
CA ILE A 258 -7.19 29.82 -1.53
C ILE A 258 -6.94 30.12 -3.00
N THR A 259 -5.95 30.96 -3.27
CA THR A 259 -5.44 31.20 -4.63
C THR A 259 -3.95 30.89 -4.65
N TYR A 260 -3.42 30.56 -5.83
CA TYR A 260 -2.01 30.25 -6.01
C TYR A 260 -1.51 30.71 -7.38
N ALA A 261 -0.22 30.95 -7.46
CA ALA A 261 0.41 31.38 -8.70
C ALA A 261 0.34 30.28 -9.75
N GLY A 262 -0.11 30.65 -10.96
CA GLY A 262 -0.18 29.75 -12.10
C GLY A 262 -1.42 28.87 -12.15
N ALA A 263 -2.47 29.12 -11.35
CA ALA A 263 -3.71 28.35 -11.39
C ALA A 263 -4.32 28.23 -12.80
N ARG A 264 -4.78 27.03 -13.17
CA ARG A 264 -5.39 26.74 -14.48
C ARG A 264 -6.69 25.97 -14.41
N ILE A 265 -6.66 24.78 -13.80
CA ILE A 265 -7.80 23.94 -13.46
C ILE A 265 -7.49 23.44 -12.05
N SER A 266 -7.88 24.18 -11.00
CA SER A 266 -7.84 23.62 -9.64
C SER A 266 -8.76 22.40 -9.64
N HIS A 267 -8.17 21.21 -9.72
CA HIS A 267 -8.87 20.02 -10.17
C HIS A 267 -9.40 19.25 -8.97
N GLN A 268 -8.48 18.68 -8.19
CA GLN A 268 -8.82 17.77 -7.10
C GLN A 268 -7.76 17.86 -6.00
N GLY A 269 -8.17 17.58 -4.77
CA GLY A 269 -7.26 17.49 -3.65
C GLY A 269 -7.82 16.71 -2.47
N TRP A 270 -6.92 16.33 -1.58
CA TRP A 270 -7.19 15.45 -0.46
C TRP A 270 -6.38 15.86 0.76
N LEU A 271 -6.95 15.71 1.95
CA LEU A 271 -6.26 16.03 3.20
C LEU A 271 -5.32 14.89 3.62
N THR A 272 -4.21 15.25 4.29
CA THR A 272 -3.47 14.28 5.11
C THR A 272 -4.35 13.74 6.23
N GLU A 273 -4.03 12.56 6.76
CA GLU A 273 -4.89 11.86 7.72
C GLU A 273 -5.09 12.64 9.04
N ASP A 274 -4.16 13.54 9.38
CA ASP A 274 -4.27 14.48 10.49
C ASP A 274 -5.05 15.77 10.15
N HIS A 275 -5.62 15.84 8.94
CA HIS A 275 -6.36 16.97 8.37
C HIS A 275 -5.59 18.30 8.36
N ARG A 276 -4.26 18.25 8.51
CA ARG A 276 -3.44 19.46 8.59
C ARG A 276 -2.99 19.97 7.23
N TYR A 277 -2.72 19.11 6.26
CA TYR A 277 -2.23 19.54 4.96
C TYR A 277 -3.23 19.16 3.87
N LEU A 278 -3.53 20.12 2.99
CA LEU A 278 -4.25 19.86 1.74
C LEU A 278 -3.23 19.66 0.62
N LEU A 279 -3.32 18.50 -0.02
CA LEU A 279 -2.59 18.18 -1.24
C LEU A 279 -3.52 18.36 -2.44
N MET A 280 -3.08 19.06 -3.48
CA MET A 280 -3.93 19.40 -4.63
C MET A 280 -3.16 19.37 -5.95
N ASN A 281 -3.81 18.82 -6.97
CA ASN A 281 -3.35 18.75 -8.36
C ASN A 281 -4.08 19.78 -9.23
N ASP A 282 -3.39 20.31 -10.24
CA ASP A 282 -3.90 21.31 -11.17
C ASP A 282 -3.82 20.77 -12.60
N GLU A 283 -4.92 20.21 -13.08
CA GLU A 283 -5.02 19.45 -14.34
C GLU A 283 -4.74 20.31 -15.60
N GLY A 284 -4.57 21.62 -15.46
CA GLY A 284 -4.37 22.53 -16.58
C GLY A 284 -2.97 23.12 -16.71
N ASP A 285 -2.05 22.85 -15.77
CA ASP A 285 -0.84 23.63 -15.62
C ASP A 285 0.39 23.08 -16.36
N GLU A 286 0.55 21.76 -16.49
CA GLU A 286 1.73 21.16 -17.11
C GLU A 286 1.77 21.44 -18.61
N GLY A 287 0.64 21.24 -19.29
CA GLY A 287 0.52 21.54 -20.72
C GLY A 287 0.72 23.02 -21.03
N TYR A 288 0.36 23.91 -20.10
CA TYR A 288 0.47 25.35 -20.29
C TYR A 288 1.86 25.90 -19.98
N TYR A 289 2.48 25.48 -18.87
CA TYR A 289 3.76 26.03 -18.41
C TYR A 289 4.97 25.15 -18.75
N GLY A 290 4.76 23.91 -19.19
CA GLY A 290 5.82 22.99 -19.62
C GLY A 290 6.71 22.48 -18.49
N HIS A 291 6.18 22.40 -17.26
CA HIS A 291 6.82 21.65 -16.17
C HIS A 291 6.23 20.23 -16.08
N GLY A 292 6.82 19.37 -15.25
CA GLY A 292 6.24 18.06 -14.98
C GLY A 292 5.09 18.12 -13.97
N THR A 293 4.43 16.98 -13.74
CA THR A 293 3.29 16.79 -12.82
C THR A 293 3.53 17.48 -11.47
N ARG A 294 2.54 18.17 -10.91
CA ARG A 294 2.76 19.07 -9.77
C ARG A 294 1.67 19.06 -8.68
N THR A 295 1.94 18.27 -7.65
CA THR A 295 1.21 18.27 -6.38
C THR A 295 1.57 19.48 -5.50
N ARG A 296 0.59 20.33 -5.20
CA ARG A 296 0.72 21.50 -4.31
C ARG A 296 0.33 21.16 -2.88
N ILE A 297 0.99 21.82 -1.93
CA ILE A 297 0.82 21.57 -0.49
C ILE A 297 0.40 22.86 0.19
N PHE A 298 -0.72 22.84 0.90
CA PHE A 298 -1.22 23.94 1.73
C PHE A 298 -1.31 23.48 3.20
N ASP A 299 -0.81 24.29 4.13
CA ASP A 299 -0.93 24.06 5.57
C ASP A 299 -2.21 24.73 6.09
N LEU A 300 -3.04 23.92 6.74
CA LEU A 300 -4.33 24.25 7.34
C LEU A 300 -4.22 24.28 8.87
N LEU A 301 -3.07 24.70 9.41
CA LEU A 301 -2.94 25.00 10.84
C LEU A 301 -3.98 26.04 11.31
N ASP A 302 -4.34 26.95 10.42
CA ASP A 302 -5.44 27.91 10.50
C ASP A 302 -6.25 27.76 9.21
N VAL A 303 -7.48 27.25 9.31
CA VAL A 303 -8.37 26.94 8.18
C VAL A 303 -8.98 28.22 7.59
N ASP A 304 -9.10 29.30 8.37
CA ASP A 304 -9.54 30.60 7.89
C ASP A 304 -8.45 31.27 7.04
N ALA A 305 -7.17 30.94 7.28
CA ALA A 305 -6.03 31.44 6.53
C ALA A 305 -5.04 30.36 6.05
N PRO A 306 -5.45 29.47 5.11
CA PRO A 306 -4.57 28.44 4.55
C PRO A 306 -3.32 29.03 3.91
N VAL A 307 -2.17 28.39 4.11
CA VAL A 307 -0.89 28.89 3.59
C VAL A 307 -0.23 27.90 2.66
N PHE A 308 0.14 28.34 1.45
CA PHE A 308 0.97 27.56 0.54
C PHE A 308 2.33 27.23 1.18
N ARG A 309 2.66 25.94 1.23
CA ARG A 309 3.85 25.39 1.92
C ARG A 309 4.93 24.93 0.98
N GLY A 310 4.56 24.41 -0.18
CA GLY A 310 5.48 23.88 -1.17
C GLY A 310 4.75 23.09 -2.23
N ALA A 311 5.52 22.45 -3.09
CA ALA A 311 4.99 21.55 -4.09
C ALA A 311 6.03 20.47 -4.40
N TYR A 312 5.55 19.27 -4.72
CA TYR A 312 6.33 18.30 -5.45
C TYR A 312 6.21 18.59 -6.95
N THR A 313 7.29 18.39 -7.70
CA THR A 313 7.25 18.47 -9.17
C THR A 313 7.97 17.25 -9.72
N GLY A 314 7.19 16.38 -10.36
CA GLY A 314 7.64 15.11 -10.90
C GLY A 314 8.42 15.26 -12.20
N PRO A 315 9.05 14.17 -12.67
CA PRO A 315 9.83 14.17 -13.90
C PRO A 315 8.97 14.03 -15.17
N ASN A 316 7.70 13.62 -15.03
CA ASN A 316 6.82 13.32 -16.17
C ASN A 316 6.08 14.59 -16.63
N PRO A 317 6.02 14.86 -17.95
CA PRO A 317 5.27 15.99 -18.50
C PRO A 317 3.79 15.64 -18.75
N SER A 318 3.28 14.57 -18.13
CA SER A 318 1.87 14.20 -18.14
C SER A 318 1.04 15.23 -17.37
N VAL A 319 -0.28 15.15 -17.51
CA VAL A 319 -1.21 15.93 -16.70
C VAL A 319 -1.40 15.19 -15.37
N ASP A 320 -1.21 15.89 -14.25
CA ASP A 320 -1.62 15.39 -12.94
C ASP A 320 -3.15 15.47 -12.77
N HIS A 321 -3.73 14.54 -11.99
CA HIS A 321 -5.19 14.42 -11.91
C HIS A 321 -5.59 13.92 -10.51
N ASN A 322 -6.34 12.83 -10.39
CA ASN A 322 -6.90 12.40 -9.10
C ASN A 322 -5.85 11.84 -8.13
N LEU A 323 -5.70 12.51 -6.97
CA LEU A 323 -4.87 12.08 -5.85
C LEU A 323 -5.69 11.66 -4.62
N TYR A 324 -5.17 10.68 -3.88
CA TYR A 324 -5.76 10.24 -2.62
C TYR A 324 -4.67 10.00 -1.58
N VAL A 325 -4.85 10.53 -0.37
CA VAL A 325 -3.94 10.24 0.74
C VAL A 325 -4.45 9.01 1.52
N HIS A 326 -3.58 8.02 1.66
CA HIS A 326 -3.86 6.85 2.48
C HIS A 326 -2.59 6.26 3.10
N ARG A 327 -2.61 6.05 4.42
CA ARG A 327 -1.57 5.39 5.21
C ARG A 327 -0.17 5.98 5.01
N GLY A 328 -0.07 7.31 4.97
CA GLY A 328 1.18 8.06 4.81
C GLY A 328 1.73 8.06 3.39
N SER A 329 0.89 7.77 2.39
CA SER A 329 1.22 7.84 0.98
C SER A 329 0.15 8.62 0.22
N VAL A 330 0.57 9.27 -0.88
CA VAL A 330 -0.30 9.93 -1.86
C VAL A 330 -0.31 9.06 -3.10
N TYR A 331 -1.48 8.64 -3.56
CA TYR A 331 -1.68 7.85 -4.77
C TYR A 331 -2.29 8.73 -5.85
N GLU A 332 -1.58 8.92 -6.95
CA GLU A 332 -1.94 9.88 -8.00
C GLU A 332 -2.14 9.15 -9.32
N ALA A 333 -3.32 9.28 -9.92
CA ALA A 333 -3.56 8.85 -11.29
C ALA A 333 -3.13 9.97 -12.23
N ASN A 334 -1.94 9.89 -12.82
CA ASN A 334 -1.41 10.94 -13.69
C ASN A 334 -1.47 10.48 -15.15
N TYR A 335 -2.68 10.54 -15.74
CA TYR A 335 -2.99 10.23 -17.15
C TYR A 335 -1.96 9.32 -17.83
N THR A 336 -1.12 9.90 -18.70
CA THR A 336 -0.21 9.17 -19.59
C THR A 336 1.04 8.62 -18.91
N SER A 337 1.19 8.83 -17.60
CA SER A 337 2.24 8.25 -16.76
C SER A 337 1.73 7.26 -15.72
N GLY A 338 0.43 6.94 -15.75
CA GLY A 338 -0.18 5.94 -14.88
C GLY A 338 -0.25 6.35 -13.41
N LEU A 339 -0.19 5.35 -12.53
CA LEU A 339 -0.21 5.54 -11.08
C LEU A 339 1.17 5.98 -10.58
N GLN A 340 1.23 7.10 -9.87
CA GLN A 340 2.38 7.56 -9.11
C GLN A 340 2.07 7.46 -7.61
N VAL A 341 3.08 7.10 -6.80
CA VAL A 341 2.94 7.04 -5.35
C VAL A 341 4.04 7.84 -4.67
N LEU A 342 3.66 8.78 -3.83
CA LEU A 342 4.55 9.66 -3.08
C LEU A 342 4.42 9.39 -1.56
N ASP A 343 5.51 9.46 -0.80
CA ASP A 343 5.53 9.39 0.67
C ASP A 343 5.36 10.78 1.30
N THR A 344 4.56 10.85 2.36
CA THR A 344 4.17 12.12 3.02
C THR A 344 5.07 12.51 4.19
N THR A 345 6.16 11.79 4.50
CA THR A 345 7.01 12.09 5.67
C THR A 345 7.57 13.52 5.63
N GLY A 346 7.86 14.04 4.45
CA GLY A 346 8.38 15.39 4.23
C GLY A 346 7.32 16.49 4.14
N VAL A 347 6.02 16.18 4.29
CA VAL A 347 4.92 17.11 3.97
C VAL A 347 4.97 18.39 4.79
N SER A 348 5.36 18.29 6.08
CA SER A 348 5.52 19.43 6.97
C SER A 348 6.63 20.40 6.54
N ALA A 349 7.61 19.91 5.79
CA ALA A 349 8.67 20.70 5.17
C ALA A 349 8.32 21.16 3.74
N GLY A 350 7.09 20.93 3.28
CA GLY A 350 6.64 21.29 1.93
C GLY A 350 7.19 20.37 0.83
N THR A 351 7.48 19.11 1.16
CA THR A 351 8.05 18.13 0.21
C THR A 351 7.30 16.80 0.23
N LEU A 352 7.25 16.13 -0.92
CA LEU A 352 6.79 14.74 -1.07
C LEU A 352 7.88 13.96 -1.83
N THR A 353 8.02 12.68 -1.56
CA THR A 353 9.08 11.84 -2.15
C THR A 353 8.48 10.71 -2.98
N PRO A 354 8.81 10.53 -4.27
CA PRO A 354 8.31 9.41 -5.06
C PRO A 354 8.88 8.08 -4.55
N VAL A 355 8.01 7.09 -4.36
CA VAL A 355 8.38 5.78 -3.76
C VAL A 355 7.96 4.58 -4.60
N ALA A 356 6.94 4.72 -5.45
CA ALA A 356 6.48 3.66 -6.34
C ALA A 356 5.74 4.25 -7.56
N HIS A 357 5.68 3.49 -8.66
CA HIS A 357 4.84 3.85 -9.80
C HIS A 357 4.44 2.61 -10.62
N PHE A 358 3.38 2.75 -11.41
CA PHE A 358 2.95 1.78 -12.40
C PHE A 358 2.34 2.50 -13.61
N ASP A 359 2.98 2.36 -14.76
CA ASP A 359 2.54 3.00 -15.99
C ASP A 359 1.44 2.17 -16.67
N THR A 360 0.23 2.72 -16.76
CA THR A 360 -0.91 2.07 -17.44
C THR A 360 -0.97 2.41 -18.93
N TYR A 361 -0.17 3.37 -19.41
CA TYR A 361 -0.27 3.96 -20.74
C TYR A 361 1.08 3.94 -21.50
N LEU A 362 1.29 2.89 -22.28
CA LEU A 362 2.60 2.60 -22.87
C LEU A 362 3.05 3.51 -24.02
N ALA A 363 2.19 4.41 -24.51
CA ALA A 363 2.46 5.10 -25.77
C ALA A 363 3.45 6.28 -25.62
N ASN A 364 3.32 7.07 -24.54
CA ASN A 364 4.15 8.25 -24.21
C ASN A 364 3.65 8.86 -22.89
N ASN A 365 4.40 9.80 -22.31
CA ASN A 365 4.02 10.51 -21.07
C ASN A 365 3.59 11.97 -21.34
N GLY A 366 3.00 12.27 -22.50
CA GLY A 366 2.66 13.65 -22.88
C GLY A 366 1.44 14.20 -22.15
N ALA A 367 1.33 15.53 -22.05
CA ALA A 367 0.21 16.24 -21.45
C ALA A 367 -1.10 16.08 -22.27
N THR A 368 -1.72 14.90 -22.17
CA THR A 368 -3.00 14.55 -22.80
C THR A 368 -3.84 13.74 -21.82
N TYR A 369 -5.16 13.77 -21.98
CA TYR A 369 -6.13 13.14 -21.08
C TYR A 369 -6.36 11.64 -21.39
N ASN A 370 -5.30 10.90 -21.74
CA ASN A 370 -5.33 9.44 -21.94
C ASN A 370 -4.57 8.72 -20.83
N GLY A 371 -4.91 7.48 -20.53
CA GLY A 371 -4.26 6.71 -19.46
C GLY A 371 -5.03 6.81 -18.15
N ALA A 372 -4.33 6.76 -17.01
CA ALA A 372 -4.94 6.67 -15.69
C ALA A 372 -5.83 7.88 -15.37
N TRP A 373 -7.10 7.61 -15.08
CA TRP A 373 -8.12 8.60 -14.72
C TRP A 373 -8.29 8.66 -13.20
N GLY A 374 -8.67 7.55 -12.58
CA GLY A 374 -8.89 7.46 -11.13
C GLY A 374 -8.06 6.34 -10.51
N ASN A 375 -7.90 6.40 -9.19
CA ASN A 375 -7.36 5.31 -8.40
C ASN A 375 -8.15 5.13 -7.09
N TYR A 376 -8.16 3.91 -6.54
CA TYR A 376 -8.77 3.61 -5.24
C TYR A 376 -7.80 2.80 -4.39
N PRO A 377 -7.13 3.44 -3.40
CA PRO A 377 -6.12 2.78 -2.56
C PRO A 377 -6.65 2.27 -1.21
N PHE A 378 -7.98 2.29 -0.98
CA PHE A 378 -8.56 2.09 0.35
C PHE A 378 -8.99 0.65 0.67
N PHE A 379 -8.70 -0.33 -0.21
CA PHE A 379 -9.00 -1.74 0.08
C PHE A 379 -8.15 -2.27 1.23
N GLY A 380 -8.77 -3.03 2.13
CA GLY A 380 -8.10 -3.63 3.29
C GLY A 380 -7.02 -4.64 2.88
N SER A 381 -7.20 -5.27 1.72
CA SER A 381 -6.20 -6.17 1.11
C SER A 381 -4.91 -5.49 0.64
N GLY A 382 -4.89 -4.15 0.59
CA GLY A 382 -3.77 -3.37 0.03
C GLY A 382 -3.73 -3.35 -1.50
N VAL A 383 -4.78 -3.84 -2.18
CA VAL A 383 -4.95 -3.69 -3.61
C VAL A 383 -5.27 -2.23 -3.93
N VAL A 384 -4.62 -1.68 -4.97
CA VAL A 384 -4.98 -0.40 -5.57
C VAL A 384 -5.65 -0.66 -6.90
N ALA A 385 -6.90 -0.23 -7.04
CA ALA A 385 -7.60 -0.25 -8.33
C ALA A 385 -7.29 1.04 -9.09
N VAL A 386 -7.05 0.95 -10.40
CA VAL A 386 -6.80 2.11 -11.28
C VAL A 386 -7.66 1.98 -12.52
N SER A 387 -8.44 3.02 -12.82
CA SER A 387 -9.18 3.14 -14.07
C SER A 387 -8.31 3.90 -15.05
N SER A 388 -8.21 3.38 -16.26
CA SER A 388 -7.42 3.96 -17.33
C SER A 388 -8.33 4.13 -18.54
N PHE A 389 -8.40 5.36 -19.04
CA PHE A 389 -9.43 5.82 -19.99
C PHE A 389 -9.64 4.86 -21.17
N GLY A 390 -8.55 4.49 -21.85
CA GLY A 390 -8.58 3.59 -23.01
C GLY A 390 -8.24 2.13 -22.66
N GLU A 391 -7.59 1.90 -21.53
CA GLU A 391 -6.96 0.62 -21.22
C GLU A 391 -7.84 -0.25 -20.30
N GLY A 392 -8.74 0.35 -19.52
CA GLY A 392 -9.68 -0.36 -18.63
C GLY A 392 -9.24 -0.35 -17.17
N LEU A 393 -9.47 -1.46 -16.45
CA LEU A 393 -9.23 -1.58 -15.01
C LEU A 393 -7.94 -2.35 -14.72
N PHE A 394 -7.05 -1.74 -13.94
CA PHE A 394 -5.86 -2.39 -13.39
C PHE A 394 -6.05 -2.64 -11.89
N LEU A 395 -5.65 -3.83 -11.44
CA LEU A 395 -5.53 -4.17 -10.02
C LEU A 395 -4.05 -4.33 -9.70
N LEU A 396 -3.56 -3.51 -8.79
CA LEU A 396 -2.14 -3.34 -8.52
C LEU A 396 -1.83 -3.65 -7.05
N ARG A 397 -0.61 -4.11 -6.76
CA ARG A 397 -0.10 -4.32 -5.40
C ARG A 397 1.20 -3.57 -5.19
N PRO A 398 1.17 -2.40 -4.56
CA PRO A 398 2.37 -1.75 -4.07
C PRO A 398 3.06 -2.58 -2.99
N LYS A 399 4.39 -2.59 -3.00
CA LYS A 399 5.21 -3.29 -2.00
C LYS A 399 5.56 -2.37 -0.86
N VAL A 400 5.40 -2.86 0.36
CA VAL A 400 5.85 -2.13 1.54
C VAL A 400 7.34 -2.37 1.79
N ALA A 401 7.99 -1.45 2.51
CA ALA A 401 9.45 -1.37 2.61
C ALA A 401 9.93 -1.15 4.04
N VAL A 402 10.89 -1.96 4.48
CA VAL A 402 11.60 -1.77 5.76
C VAL A 402 13.10 -1.87 5.58
N ARG A 403 13.82 -1.08 6.38
CA ARG A 403 15.27 -1.17 6.62
C ARG A 403 15.51 -1.48 8.10
N PRO A 404 15.38 -2.75 8.52
CA PRO A 404 15.77 -3.13 9.86
C PRO A 404 17.27 -2.95 10.04
N ARG A 405 17.70 -2.63 11.25
CA ARG A 405 19.11 -2.70 11.63
C ARG A 405 19.26 -3.59 12.85
N VAL A 406 20.14 -4.59 12.78
CA VAL A 406 20.46 -5.52 13.87
C VAL A 406 21.95 -5.81 13.90
N LEU A 407 22.48 -6.14 15.07
CA LEU A 407 23.87 -6.58 15.21
C LEU A 407 23.89 -7.94 15.90
N LEU A 408 24.82 -8.81 15.53
CA LEU A 408 24.95 -10.17 16.08
C LEU A 408 26.08 -10.21 17.12
N ASP A 409 25.80 -10.74 18.31
CA ASP A 409 26.84 -11.09 19.28
C ASP A 409 27.79 -12.15 18.70
N GLY A 410 29.10 -12.07 18.97
CA GLY A 410 30.07 -13.00 18.36
C GLY A 410 30.91 -12.32 17.26
N PRO A 411 30.35 -11.96 16.09
CA PRO A 411 31.10 -11.19 15.11
C PRO A 411 31.19 -9.70 15.49
N TYR A 412 30.30 -9.15 16.33
CA TYR A 412 30.36 -7.73 16.72
C TYR A 412 31.64 -7.34 17.46
N VAL A 413 32.30 -6.27 17.00
CA VAL A 413 33.52 -5.70 17.57
C VAL A 413 33.20 -4.28 18.06
N ALA A 414 32.98 -4.15 19.37
CA ALA A 414 32.54 -2.89 20.00
C ALA A 414 33.48 -1.69 19.76
N LEU A 415 34.79 -1.93 19.58
CA LEU A 415 35.76 -0.87 19.31
C LEU A 415 35.57 -0.24 17.92
N ASP A 416 35.13 -1.04 16.95
CA ASP A 416 34.96 -0.61 15.56
C ASP A 416 33.51 -0.20 15.28
N GLY A 417 32.57 -0.60 16.14
CA GLY A 417 31.13 -0.45 15.88
C GLY A 417 30.63 -1.32 14.72
N LEU A 418 31.40 -2.34 14.33
CA LEU A 418 31.15 -3.21 13.18
C LEU A 418 31.23 -4.68 13.57
N MET A 419 30.51 -5.53 12.85
CA MET A 419 30.69 -6.98 12.85
C MET A 419 31.90 -7.40 12.01
N ARG A 420 32.50 -8.55 12.29
CA ARG A 420 33.42 -9.23 11.37
C ARG A 420 32.63 -9.90 10.24
N ASP A 421 33.24 -10.02 9.07
CA ASP A 421 32.71 -10.67 7.86
C ASP A 421 33.49 -11.93 7.47
N ASP A 422 33.98 -12.68 8.47
CA ASP A 422 34.89 -13.82 8.28
C ASP A 422 34.29 -14.87 7.32
N LEU A 423 33.00 -15.17 7.44
CA LEU A 423 32.29 -16.12 6.56
C LEU A 423 32.33 -15.68 5.09
N ARG A 424 32.14 -14.39 4.81
CA ARG A 424 32.22 -13.83 3.46
C ARG A 424 33.66 -13.84 2.95
N ALA A 425 34.60 -13.41 3.78
CA ALA A 425 36.03 -13.38 3.43
C ALA A 425 36.59 -14.77 3.09
N GLN A 426 36.04 -15.83 3.71
CA GLN A 426 36.40 -17.23 3.45
C GLN A 426 35.56 -17.88 2.33
N GLY A 427 34.60 -17.17 1.74
CA GLY A 427 33.74 -17.70 0.68
C GLY A 427 32.77 -18.79 1.17
N LEU A 428 32.37 -18.74 2.44
CA LEU A 428 31.50 -19.74 3.07
C LEU A 428 30.01 -19.39 2.99
N LEU A 429 29.65 -18.13 2.73
CA LEU A 429 28.24 -17.73 2.62
C LEU A 429 27.55 -18.44 1.44
N PRO A 430 26.38 -19.05 1.65
CA PRO A 430 25.63 -19.68 0.57
C PRO A 430 25.03 -18.61 -0.35
N LEU A 431 24.94 -18.93 -1.65
CA LEU A 431 24.31 -18.06 -2.65
C LEU A 431 22.79 -18.10 -2.62
N THR A 432 22.21 -19.10 -1.96
CA THR A 432 20.76 -19.22 -1.72
C THR A 432 20.54 -19.15 -0.21
N GLU A 433 19.47 -18.49 0.20
CA GLU A 433 19.10 -18.40 1.60
C GLU A 433 19.03 -19.79 2.26
N PRO A 434 19.57 -19.97 3.48
CA PRO A 434 19.68 -21.28 4.10
C PRO A 434 18.41 -21.71 4.83
N TYR A 435 17.47 -20.81 5.11
CA TYR A 435 16.37 -21.04 6.03
C TYR A 435 15.37 -22.07 5.52
N THR A 436 15.09 -22.11 4.21
CA THR A 436 14.30 -23.19 3.61
C THR A 436 14.96 -24.56 3.83
N GLY A 437 16.27 -24.66 3.60
CA GLY A 437 17.04 -25.89 3.82
C GLY A 437 17.14 -26.30 5.30
N LEU A 438 17.08 -25.32 6.20
CA LEU A 438 17.04 -25.50 7.65
C LEU A 438 15.62 -25.77 8.19
N GLY A 439 14.62 -25.93 7.32
CA GLY A 439 13.25 -26.27 7.70
C GLY A 439 12.41 -25.12 8.25
N TYR A 440 12.83 -23.87 8.05
CA TYR A 440 11.99 -22.71 8.38
C TYR A 440 10.83 -22.61 7.39
N VAL A 441 9.62 -22.38 7.90
CA VAL A 441 8.40 -22.26 7.08
C VAL A 441 8.12 -20.79 6.84
N HIS A 442 8.32 -20.35 5.61
CA HIS A 442 7.98 -18.99 5.18
C HIS A 442 6.47 -18.76 5.09
N ALA A 443 6.03 -17.50 5.24
CA ALA A 443 4.64 -17.07 5.14
C ALA A 443 4.56 -15.80 4.28
N GLY A 444 3.47 -15.57 3.55
CA GLY A 444 3.29 -14.34 2.75
C GLY A 444 4.41 -14.07 1.73
N GLY A 445 5.08 -15.13 1.26
CA GLY A 445 6.22 -15.11 0.36
C GLY A 445 7.57 -15.36 1.06
N GLY A 446 8.66 -15.10 0.34
CA GLY A 446 10.01 -15.46 0.75
C GLY A 446 10.29 -16.96 0.64
N GLY A 447 11.52 -17.35 0.93
CA GLY A 447 12.05 -18.69 0.68
C GLY A 447 12.59 -18.81 -0.75
N GLY A 448 13.81 -19.34 -0.88
CA GLY A 448 14.50 -19.51 -2.16
C GLY A 448 15.16 -18.24 -2.73
N GLU A 449 15.21 -17.15 -1.97
CA GLU A 449 15.97 -15.96 -2.34
C GLU A 449 17.43 -16.32 -2.63
N SER A 450 18.01 -15.69 -3.66
CA SER A 450 19.40 -15.89 -4.06
C SER A 450 20.12 -14.58 -4.27
N VAL A 451 21.42 -14.58 -3.97
CA VAL A 451 22.32 -13.43 -4.08
C VAL A 451 23.30 -13.64 -5.23
N ALA A 452 23.56 -12.58 -5.99
CA ALA A 452 24.58 -12.60 -7.03
C ALA A 452 25.99 -12.62 -6.40
N PRO A 453 26.96 -13.42 -6.89
CA PRO A 453 28.31 -13.48 -6.34
C PRO A 453 29.01 -12.11 -6.22
N ALA A 454 28.68 -11.16 -7.10
CA ALA A 454 29.22 -9.80 -7.06
C ALA A 454 28.86 -9.05 -5.76
N VAL A 455 27.69 -9.30 -5.17
CA VAL A 455 27.28 -8.68 -3.90
C VAL A 455 28.20 -9.14 -2.76
N LEU A 456 28.64 -10.40 -2.77
CA LEU A 456 29.55 -10.95 -1.76
C LEU A 456 31.01 -10.48 -1.92
N SER A 457 31.31 -9.76 -3.00
CA SER A 457 32.62 -9.12 -3.20
C SER A 457 32.76 -7.77 -2.48
N THR A 458 31.65 -7.19 -2.02
CA THR A 458 31.62 -5.95 -1.23
C THR A 458 32.42 -6.12 0.07
N THR A 459 33.18 -5.07 0.43
CA THR A 459 34.01 -5.00 1.66
C THR A 459 33.71 -3.69 2.40
N GLY A 460 34.25 -3.53 3.62
CA GLY A 460 33.96 -2.35 4.45
C GLY A 460 32.64 -2.49 5.21
N PRO A 461 32.03 -1.39 5.69
CA PRO A 461 30.77 -1.43 6.46
C PRO A 461 29.65 -2.23 5.76
N ASP A 462 29.57 -2.13 4.44
CA ASP A 462 28.53 -2.78 3.62
C ASP A 462 28.80 -4.27 3.32
N ALA A 463 29.91 -4.83 3.83
CA ALA A 463 30.23 -6.24 3.58
C ALA A 463 29.18 -7.16 4.21
N ILE A 464 28.75 -8.17 3.47
CA ILE A 464 27.76 -9.13 3.98
C ILE A 464 28.38 -9.99 5.09
N VAL A 465 27.73 -10.02 6.25
CA VAL A 465 28.05 -10.89 7.38
C VAL A 465 27.33 -12.21 7.24
N ASP A 466 26.03 -12.18 6.91
CA ASP A 466 25.19 -13.38 6.85
C ASP A 466 23.80 -13.17 6.23
N TRP A 467 23.00 -14.24 6.18
CA TRP A 467 21.57 -14.22 5.93
C TRP A 467 20.74 -14.06 7.22
N VAL A 468 19.64 -13.32 7.15
CA VAL A 468 18.61 -13.19 8.19
C VAL A 468 17.21 -13.43 7.60
N VAL A 469 16.23 -13.72 8.45
CA VAL A 469 14.81 -13.67 8.08
C VAL A 469 14.17 -12.46 8.73
N VAL A 470 13.51 -11.63 7.92
CA VAL A 470 12.66 -10.53 8.40
C VAL A 470 11.21 -10.98 8.36
N GLU A 471 10.50 -10.79 9.45
CA GLU A 471 9.10 -11.19 9.62
C GLU A 471 8.23 -9.96 9.88
N LEU A 472 7.10 -9.85 9.18
CA LEU A 472 5.97 -9.01 9.55
C LEU A 472 4.91 -9.88 10.19
N ARG A 473 4.52 -9.54 11.42
CA ARG A 473 3.54 -10.30 12.21
C ARG A 473 2.31 -9.45 12.48
N ASP A 474 1.18 -10.15 12.64
CA ASP A 474 -0.14 -9.56 12.81
C ASP A 474 -0.17 -8.59 14.02
N PRO A 475 -0.72 -7.37 13.85
CA PRO A 475 -0.72 -6.34 14.90
C PRO A 475 -1.60 -6.69 16.11
N ASP A 476 -2.60 -7.55 15.94
CA ASP A 476 -3.54 -7.95 16.99
C ASP A 476 -3.14 -9.30 17.61
N VAL A 477 -2.52 -10.18 16.83
CA VAL A 477 -2.06 -11.52 17.24
C VAL A 477 -0.56 -11.67 16.97
N PRO A 478 0.33 -11.17 17.85
CA PRO A 478 1.77 -11.06 17.57
C PRO A 478 2.49 -12.40 17.30
N ALA A 479 1.91 -13.54 17.68
CA ALA A 479 2.45 -14.87 17.35
C ALA A 479 2.24 -15.26 15.88
N THR A 480 1.29 -14.64 15.18
CA THR A 480 0.96 -14.96 13.78
C THR A 480 1.89 -14.24 12.82
N VAL A 481 2.79 -14.99 12.18
CA VAL A 481 3.62 -14.47 11.08
C VAL A 481 2.78 -14.37 9.81
N VAL A 482 2.67 -13.15 9.26
CA VAL A 482 1.86 -12.88 8.06
C VAL A 482 2.72 -12.88 6.81
N ALA A 483 3.91 -12.29 6.87
CA ALA A 483 4.84 -12.26 5.74
C ALA A 483 6.29 -12.38 6.18
N THR A 484 7.13 -13.05 5.38
CA THR A 484 8.56 -13.24 5.64
C THR A 484 9.39 -12.99 4.39
N ARG A 485 10.64 -12.55 4.57
CA ARG A 485 11.63 -12.45 3.50
C ARG A 485 13.00 -12.80 4.06
N SER A 486 13.77 -13.60 3.30
CA SER A 486 15.19 -13.78 3.59
C SER A 486 15.98 -12.59 3.03
N ALA A 487 16.87 -12.04 3.84
CA ALA A 487 17.63 -10.83 3.55
C ALA A 487 19.09 -10.99 3.97
N LEU A 488 19.93 -10.04 3.59
CA LEU A 488 21.37 -10.02 3.88
C LEU A 488 21.64 -9.03 5.01
N LEU A 489 22.52 -9.40 5.93
CA LEU A 489 22.98 -8.55 7.03
C LEU A 489 24.37 -8.00 6.71
N GLN A 490 24.57 -6.69 6.83
CA GLN A 490 25.84 -5.98 6.61
C GLN A 490 26.62 -5.77 7.91
N ARG A 491 27.91 -5.44 7.84
CA ARG A 491 28.79 -5.33 9.02
C ARG A 491 28.39 -4.20 9.97
N ASP A 492 27.81 -3.13 9.46
CA ASP A 492 27.28 -2.02 10.27
C ASP A 492 25.87 -2.27 10.84
N GLY A 493 25.29 -3.42 10.51
CA GLY A 493 24.03 -3.92 11.02
C GLY A 493 22.85 -3.73 10.08
N ASP A 494 23.03 -3.09 8.92
CA ASP A 494 21.94 -2.87 7.98
C ASP A 494 21.45 -4.20 7.41
N VAL A 495 20.12 -4.37 7.37
CA VAL A 495 19.47 -5.50 6.73
C VAL A 495 18.95 -5.07 5.37
N VAL A 496 19.52 -5.66 4.32
CA VAL A 496 19.29 -5.29 2.92
C VAL A 496 18.77 -6.47 2.11
N THR A 497 18.08 -6.17 1.01
CA THR A 497 17.64 -7.20 0.06
C THR A 497 18.82 -7.85 -0.67
N THR A 498 18.56 -8.83 -1.53
CA THR A 498 19.60 -9.63 -2.20
C THR A 498 20.44 -8.87 -3.24
N ASP A 499 20.13 -7.60 -3.51
CA ASP A 499 20.98 -6.69 -4.28
C ASP A 499 22.14 -6.10 -3.45
N GLY A 500 22.11 -6.27 -2.12
CA GLY A 500 23.13 -5.80 -1.19
C GLY A 500 22.98 -4.34 -0.74
N SER A 501 21.89 -3.64 -1.05
CA SER A 501 21.71 -2.23 -0.65
C SER A 501 20.25 -1.75 -0.52
N GLY A 502 19.32 -2.35 -1.24
CA GLY A 502 17.90 -2.01 -1.21
C GLY A 502 17.21 -2.43 0.09
N PRO A 503 16.05 -1.84 0.41
CA PRO A 503 15.29 -2.24 1.59
C PRO A 503 14.67 -3.63 1.39
N VAL A 504 14.26 -4.27 2.48
CA VAL A 504 13.47 -5.50 2.43
C VAL A 504 12.03 -5.16 2.09
N ARG A 505 11.46 -5.85 1.08
CA ARG A 505 10.12 -5.55 0.55
C ARG A 505 9.13 -6.70 0.72
N PHE A 506 7.90 -6.37 1.07
CA PHE A 506 6.82 -7.33 1.32
C PHE A 506 5.57 -7.02 0.48
N ASP A 507 4.85 -8.09 0.12
CA ASP A 507 3.60 -8.04 -0.64
C ASP A 507 2.39 -8.04 0.31
N VAL A 508 2.39 -7.11 1.28
CA VAL A 508 1.29 -6.91 2.24
C VAL A 508 0.78 -5.47 2.19
N ALA A 509 -0.41 -5.23 2.72
CA ALA A 509 -0.97 -3.89 2.81
C ALA A 509 -0.09 -2.98 3.71
N PRO A 510 0.09 -1.69 3.34
CA PRO A 510 0.65 -0.69 4.25
C PRO A 510 -0.14 -0.66 5.57
N GLY A 511 0.52 -0.48 6.71
CA GLY A 511 -0.18 -0.44 8.01
C GLY A 511 0.70 -0.82 9.20
N PRO A 512 0.08 -1.02 10.37
CA PRO A 512 0.79 -1.46 11.57
C PRO A 512 1.19 -2.93 11.48
N TRP A 513 2.45 -3.23 11.77
CA TRP A 513 3.00 -4.60 11.81
C TRP A 513 3.99 -4.74 12.97
N TYR A 514 4.01 -5.88 13.65
CA TYR A 514 5.20 -6.22 14.43
C TYR A 514 6.32 -6.59 13.46
N LEU A 515 7.48 -5.96 13.63
CA LEU A 515 8.67 -6.25 12.85
C LEU A 515 9.60 -7.12 13.68
N ALA A 516 9.94 -8.31 13.18
CA ALA A 516 10.92 -9.20 13.81
C ALA A 516 12.06 -9.55 12.86
N VAL A 517 13.23 -9.80 13.43
CA VAL A 517 14.42 -10.29 12.71
C VAL A 517 14.92 -11.55 13.41
N ARG A 518 15.08 -12.61 12.63
CA ARG A 518 15.60 -13.91 13.06
C ARG A 518 16.90 -14.23 12.36
N HIS A 519 17.75 -14.96 13.06
CA HIS A 519 19.03 -15.45 12.55
C HIS A 519 19.17 -16.95 12.80
N ARG A 520 20.11 -17.62 12.12
CA ARG A 520 20.26 -19.08 12.19
C ARG A 520 20.78 -19.59 13.54
N ASN A 521 21.51 -18.78 14.30
CA ASN A 521 22.12 -19.20 15.58
C ASN A 521 22.07 -18.13 16.69
N HIS A 522 21.26 -17.10 16.50
CA HIS A 522 20.96 -16.09 17.52
C HIS A 522 19.48 -16.12 17.88
N LEU A 523 19.15 -15.70 19.11
CA LEU A 523 17.78 -15.43 19.49
C LEU A 523 17.29 -14.18 18.73
N GLY A 524 16.13 -14.30 18.10
CA GLY A 524 15.49 -13.21 17.37
C GLY A 524 15.02 -12.07 18.27
N VAL A 525 14.70 -10.96 17.62
CA VAL A 525 14.18 -9.74 18.25
C VAL A 525 12.93 -9.28 17.50
N MET A 526 12.00 -8.65 18.22
CA MET A 526 10.80 -8.06 17.66
C MET A 526 10.54 -6.69 18.29
N THR A 527 9.93 -5.76 17.56
CA THR A 527 9.44 -4.49 18.11
C THR A 527 8.45 -4.75 19.26
N ALA A 528 8.45 -3.89 20.29
CA ALA A 528 7.56 -4.05 21.44
C ALA A 528 6.09 -3.81 21.11
N GLN A 529 5.82 -3.03 20.07
CA GLN A 529 4.50 -2.66 19.56
C GLN A 529 4.51 -2.73 18.03
N PRO A 530 3.34 -2.80 17.37
CA PRO A 530 3.27 -2.65 15.93
C PRO A 530 3.85 -1.31 15.49
N VAL A 531 4.63 -1.32 14.41
CA VAL A 531 5.20 -0.14 13.77
C VAL A 531 4.58 0.05 12.39
N HIS A 532 4.53 1.29 11.90
CA HIS A 532 3.93 1.58 10.60
C HIS A 532 4.86 1.20 9.45
N VAL A 533 4.50 0.19 8.68
CA VAL A 533 5.25 -0.23 7.50
C VAL A 533 4.48 0.24 6.26
N GLY A 534 5.10 1.14 5.49
CA GLY A 534 4.50 1.78 4.32
C GLY A 534 5.24 1.45 3.03
N ILE A 535 4.80 2.04 1.92
CA ILE A 535 5.47 1.91 0.62
C ILE A 535 6.81 2.66 0.64
N GLY A 536 6.83 3.84 1.26
CA GLY A 536 8.05 4.58 1.55
C GLY A 536 8.95 3.84 2.55
N GLU A 537 10.26 3.95 2.34
CA GLU A 537 11.26 3.23 3.12
C GLU A 537 11.27 3.73 4.58
N ARG A 538 11.12 2.81 5.53
CA ARG A 538 11.19 3.10 6.98
C ARG A 538 12.36 2.34 7.61
N THR A 539 13.17 3.05 8.36
CA THR A 539 14.28 2.45 9.12
C THR A 539 13.84 2.12 10.53
N TYR A 540 14.15 0.91 10.97
CA TYR A 540 13.86 0.42 12.32
C TYR A 540 15.14 -0.12 12.95
N ASP A 541 15.82 0.73 13.72
CA ASP A 541 17.11 0.37 14.34
C ASP A 541 16.88 -0.39 15.66
N LEU A 542 16.98 -1.72 15.61
CA LEU A 542 16.86 -2.58 16.77
C LEU A 542 18.16 -2.67 17.57
N THR A 543 19.20 -1.94 17.20
CA THR A 543 20.44 -1.75 17.99
C THR A 543 20.35 -0.56 18.95
N ASP A 544 19.38 0.35 18.71
CA ASP A 544 19.10 1.50 19.56
C ASP A 544 18.25 1.10 20.77
N GLY A 545 18.72 1.47 21.97
CA GLY A 545 18.00 1.27 23.23
C GLY A 545 16.73 2.11 23.37
N SER A 546 16.55 3.16 22.56
CA SER A 546 15.33 3.95 22.51
C SER A 546 14.17 3.20 21.82
N VAL A 547 14.49 2.26 20.92
CA VAL A 547 13.50 1.41 20.25
C VAL A 547 13.14 0.26 21.18
N ALA A 548 11.92 0.27 21.72
CA ALA A 548 11.44 -0.78 22.62
C ALA A 548 11.31 -2.13 21.88
N ALA A 549 11.81 -3.20 22.50
CA ALA A 549 11.70 -4.57 21.99
C ALA A 549 10.71 -5.40 22.83
N TYR A 550 10.05 -6.37 22.20
CA TYR A 550 9.10 -7.26 22.86
C TYR A 550 9.78 -8.05 23.99
N GLY A 551 9.07 -8.26 25.09
CA GLY A 551 9.56 -9.07 26.22
C GLY A 551 10.61 -8.39 27.10
N THR A 552 11.41 -9.19 27.81
CA THR A 552 12.41 -8.74 28.78
C THR A 552 13.80 -9.19 28.37
N GLU A 553 14.80 -8.29 28.43
CA GLU A 553 16.17 -8.58 27.99
C GLU A 553 16.24 -9.19 26.58
N ALA A 554 15.41 -8.70 25.66
CA ALA A 554 15.31 -9.19 24.28
C ALA A 554 16.63 -9.10 23.49
N ARG A 555 17.52 -8.21 23.92
CA ARG A 555 18.82 -7.91 23.29
C ARG A 555 19.90 -7.85 24.37
N LYS A 556 21.14 -8.11 23.97
CA LYS A 556 22.34 -8.00 24.80
C LYS A 556 22.92 -6.60 24.68
N ASP A 557 23.21 -5.95 25.80
CA ASP A 557 23.94 -4.68 25.83
C ASP A 557 25.46 -4.93 25.77
N VAL A 558 26.10 -4.38 24.74
CA VAL A 558 27.55 -4.35 24.57
C VAL A 558 28.02 -2.90 24.49
N GLY A 559 28.17 -2.26 25.65
CA GLY A 559 28.73 -0.91 25.74
C GLY A 559 27.79 0.19 25.22
N GLY A 560 26.48 0.01 25.37
CA GLY A 560 25.43 0.92 24.90
C GLY A 560 24.84 0.55 23.54
N THR A 561 25.46 -0.37 22.81
CA THR A 561 24.90 -0.94 21.57
C THR A 561 24.19 -2.25 21.87
N LEU A 562 22.96 -2.39 21.40
CA LEU A 562 22.19 -3.61 21.58
C LEU A 562 22.43 -4.60 20.42
N VAL A 563 22.74 -5.85 20.76
CA VAL A 563 23.00 -6.94 19.81
C VAL A 563 22.09 -8.14 20.10
N LEU A 564 21.90 -9.04 19.13
CA LEU A 564 21.16 -10.28 19.31
C LEU A 564 21.98 -11.27 20.15
N TRP A 565 21.31 -12.02 21.01
CA TRP A 565 21.96 -13.04 21.84
C TRP A 565 22.42 -14.22 20.98
N GLY A 566 23.73 -14.42 20.86
CA GLY A 566 24.30 -15.58 20.18
C GLY A 566 24.25 -16.84 21.04
N GLY A 567 24.28 -18.01 20.41
CA GLY A 567 24.41 -19.29 21.13
C GLY A 567 23.38 -20.37 20.78
N ASN A 568 22.32 -20.04 20.05
CA ASN A 568 21.17 -20.94 19.85
C ASN A 568 21.44 -21.93 18.70
N CYS A 569 22.16 -23.01 18.98
CA CYS A 569 22.54 -24.01 17.98
C CYS A 569 21.34 -24.85 17.50
N LEU A 570 20.35 -25.05 18.36
CA LEU A 570 19.21 -25.94 18.10
C LEU A 570 18.00 -25.24 17.45
N ARG A 571 17.99 -23.90 17.41
CA ARG A 571 16.88 -23.08 16.90
C ARG A 571 15.54 -23.41 17.58
N ASP A 572 15.56 -23.59 18.91
CA ASP A 572 14.42 -24.10 19.68
C ASP A 572 13.82 -23.08 20.67
N ASP A 573 13.95 -21.78 20.38
CA ASP A 573 13.57 -20.64 21.25
C ASP A 573 14.35 -20.49 22.57
N ARG A 574 15.32 -21.38 22.84
CA ARG A 574 16.04 -21.41 24.13
C ARG A 574 17.53 -21.40 23.91
N LEU A 575 18.20 -20.76 24.86
CA LEU A 575 19.63 -20.85 25.00
C LEU A 575 19.95 -21.56 26.31
N ARG A 576 20.65 -22.69 26.22
CA ARG A 576 20.97 -23.60 27.34
C ARG A 576 22.40 -24.11 27.24
N TYR A 577 23.14 -24.03 28.35
CA TYR A 577 24.49 -24.59 28.43
C TYR A 577 24.53 -26.03 28.97
N ALA A 578 23.63 -26.39 29.88
CA ALA A 578 23.53 -27.72 30.48
C ALA A 578 22.08 -28.22 30.54
N GLY A 579 21.91 -29.52 30.79
CA GLY A 579 20.60 -30.20 30.77
C GLY A 579 20.30 -30.86 29.42
N GLY A 580 19.11 -31.48 29.32
CA GLY A 580 18.64 -32.03 28.04
C GLY A 580 18.42 -30.92 27.02
N THR A 581 18.69 -31.22 25.74
CA THR A 581 18.59 -30.27 24.62
C THR A 581 19.36 -28.97 24.85
N ASN A 582 20.61 -29.07 25.34
CA ASN A 582 21.49 -27.91 25.45
C ASN A 582 22.18 -27.59 24.12
N ASP A 583 22.56 -26.34 23.92
CA ASP A 583 23.21 -25.84 22.70
C ASP A 583 24.70 -26.18 22.61
N ARG A 584 25.31 -26.54 23.75
CA ARG A 584 26.72 -26.90 23.83
C ARG A 584 27.03 -28.25 23.16
N ASP A 585 26.17 -29.24 23.34
CA ASP A 585 26.42 -30.61 22.88
C ASP A 585 26.46 -30.73 21.33
N PRO A 586 25.60 -30.02 20.56
CA PRO A 586 25.75 -29.92 19.11
C PRO A 586 27.15 -29.48 18.65
N ILE A 587 27.79 -28.56 19.37
CA ILE A 587 29.16 -28.10 19.05
C ILE A 587 30.17 -29.25 19.23
N LEU A 588 30.03 -30.05 20.30
CA LEU A 588 30.89 -31.22 20.53
C LEU A 588 30.72 -32.26 19.43
N VAL A 589 29.48 -32.51 19.02
CA VAL A 589 29.14 -33.44 17.94
C VAL A 589 29.73 -32.94 16.62
N ALA A 590 29.63 -31.64 16.32
CA ALA A 590 30.16 -31.04 15.09
C ALA A 590 31.67 -31.26 14.95
N VAL A 591 32.45 -31.17 16.04
CA VAL A 591 33.91 -31.43 16.02
C VAL A 591 34.28 -32.93 16.11
N GLY A 592 33.31 -33.84 16.00
CA GLY A 592 33.53 -35.29 15.97
C GLY A 592 33.40 -36.01 17.32
N GLY A 593 33.02 -35.32 18.40
CA GLY A 593 32.59 -35.90 19.67
C GLY A 593 33.69 -36.45 20.59
N ALA A 594 34.74 -37.06 20.03
CA ALA A 594 35.77 -37.78 20.79
C ALA A 594 36.99 -36.92 21.16
N VAL A 595 37.33 -35.95 20.31
CA VAL A 595 38.51 -35.09 20.49
C VAL A 595 38.05 -33.63 20.62
N PRO A 596 37.86 -33.12 21.86
CA PRO A 596 37.31 -31.78 22.09
C PRO A 596 38.14 -30.62 21.52
N THR A 597 39.40 -30.89 21.14
CA THR A 597 40.32 -29.93 20.51
C THR A 597 40.29 -29.98 18.98
N ALA A 598 39.52 -30.88 18.38
CA ALA A 598 39.29 -30.89 16.94
C ALA A 598 38.49 -29.64 16.52
N THR A 599 38.65 -29.26 15.25
CA THR A 599 37.99 -28.09 14.68
C THR A 599 37.35 -28.47 13.35
N VAL A 600 36.24 -27.82 13.00
CA VAL A 600 35.59 -28.00 11.70
C VAL A 600 35.30 -26.64 11.10
N SER A 601 35.70 -26.43 9.85
CA SER A 601 35.45 -25.18 9.13
C SER A 601 34.26 -25.30 8.19
N GLY A 602 33.47 -24.24 8.07
CA GLY A 602 32.32 -24.19 7.18
C GLY A 602 31.22 -23.24 7.65
N TYR A 603 30.18 -23.11 6.83
CA TYR A 603 28.95 -22.40 7.19
C TYR A 603 28.08 -23.29 8.08
N LEU A 604 28.32 -23.25 9.39
CA LEU A 604 27.71 -24.16 10.35
C LEU A 604 26.82 -23.43 11.34
N GLY A 605 25.70 -24.05 11.69
CA GLY A 605 24.80 -23.54 12.74
C GLY A 605 25.46 -23.51 14.12
N THR A 606 26.55 -24.26 14.33
CA THR A 606 27.31 -24.36 15.59
C THR A 606 28.48 -23.38 15.71
N ASP A 607 28.71 -22.54 14.70
CA ASP A 607 29.75 -21.49 14.71
C ASP A 607 29.17 -20.22 15.36
N MET A 608 29.39 -20.06 16.67
CA MET A 608 28.78 -19.00 17.50
C MET A 608 29.51 -17.68 17.40
N ASN A 609 30.81 -17.70 17.13
CA ASN A 609 31.59 -16.48 16.94
C ASN A 609 31.61 -16.02 15.46
N MET A 610 31.08 -16.84 14.56
CA MET A 610 30.96 -16.60 13.12
C MET A 610 32.31 -16.42 12.41
N ASP A 611 33.36 -17.08 12.90
CA ASP A 611 34.72 -17.04 12.33
C ASP A 611 34.96 -18.10 11.24
N GLY A 612 33.94 -18.91 10.92
CA GLY A 612 34.01 -19.99 9.94
C GLY A 612 34.67 -21.27 10.46
N THR A 613 35.03 -21.35 11.75
CA THR A 613 35.70 -22.50 12.38
C THR A 613 35.11 -22.85 13.74
N VAL A 614 34.35 -23.94 13.78
CA VAL A 614 33.75 -24.48 15.01
C VAL A 614 34.82 -25.13 15.90
N LYS A 615 34.86 -24.73 17.18
CA LYS A 615 35.76 -25.23 18.23
C LYS A 615 34.99 -25.49 19.51
N TYR A 616 35.21 -26.66 20.11
CA TYR A 616 34.63 -26.98 21.43
C TYR A 616 35.52 -26.58 22.61
N ALA A 617 36.85 -26.63 22.45
CA ALA A 617 37.81 -26.27 23.49
C ALA A 617 38.96 -25.43 22.92
N GLY A 618 39.66 -24.70 23.81
CA GLY A 618 40.73 -23.76 23.44
C GLY A 618 40.25 -22.31 23.45
N GLY A 619 41.11 -21.39 23.02
CA GLY A 619 40.75 -19.97 22.89
C GLY A 619 39.75 -19.74 21.77
N ALA A 620 38.83 -18.79 21.98
CA ALA A 620 37.75 -18.46 21.04
C ALA A 620 36.91 -19.69 20.63
N ASN A 621 36.56 -20.55 21.59
CA ASN A 621 35.64 -21.66 21.36
C ASN A 621 34.18 -21.19 21.32
N ASP A 622 33.30 -22.00 20.72
CA ASP A 622 31.90 -21.66 20.48
C ASP A 622 30.98 -21.97 21.67
N ARG A 623 31.43 -22.78 22.64
CA ARG A 623 30.61 -23.12 23.80
C ARG A 623 30.61 -22.04 24.87
N ASP A 624 31.70 -21.31 25.03
CA ASP A 624 31.84 -20.31 26.11
C ASP A 624 30.86 -19.13 25.93
N PRO A 625 30.60 -18.62 24.71
CA PRO A 625 29.54 -17.64 24.46
C PRO A 625 28.16 -18.07 24.99
N ILE A 626 27.79 -19.34 24.84
CA ILE A 626 26.52 -19.89 25.37
C ILE A 626 26.45 -19.72 26.89
N LEU A 627 27.52 -20.10 27.60
CA LEU A 627 27.58 -19.98 29.07
C LEU A 627 27.49 -18.53 29.51
N VAL A 628 28.22 -17.64 28.84
CA VAL A 628 28.22 -16.20 29.13
C VAL A 628 26.82 -15.62 28.94
N ASN A 629 26.16 -15.95 27.82
CA ASN A 629 24.87 -15.36 27.45
C ASN A 629 23.70 -15.85 28.33
N ILE A 630 23.81 -17.01 29.00
CA ILE A 630 22.85 -17.43 30.04
C ILE A 630 23.19 -16.88 31.45
N GLY A 631 24.20 -16.02 31.57
CA GLY A 631 24.57 -15.34 32.81
C GLY A 631 25.85 -15.85 33.50
N GLY A 632 26.56 -16.81 32.91
CA GLY A 632 27.92 -17.24 33.28
C GLY A 632 28.07 -18.01 34.60
N GLY A 633 27.30 -17.65 35.63
CA GLY A 633 27.43 -18.20 36.99
C GLY A 633 26.54 -19.41 37.29
N VAL A 634 25.49 -19.64 36.49
CA VAL A 634 24.53 -20.72 36.69
C VAL A 634 24.36 -21.50 35.36
N PRO A 635 25.11 -22.59 35.16
CA PRO A 635 25.08 -23.36 33.90
C PRO A 635 23.71 -23.96 33.53
N THR A 636 22.78 -24.00 34.48
CA THR A 636 21.40 -24.47 34.29
C THR A 636 20.41 -23.35 34.00
N ALA A 637 20.85 -22.09 33.95
CA ALA A 637 20.00 -20.99 33.52
C ALA A 637 19.59 -21.19 32.06
N THR A 638 18.39 -20.72 31.73
CA THR A 638 17.87 -20.70 30.37
C THR A 638 17.56 -19.25 30.01
N ARG A 639 18.03 -18.81 28.85
CA ARG A 639 17.55 -17.57 28.23
C ARG A 639 16.54 -17.93 27.16
N HIS A 640 15.43 -17.21 27.10
CA HIS A 640 14.35 -17.44 26.15
C HIS A 640 14.37 -16.35 25.08
N GLU A 641 14.11 -16.74 23.83
CA GLU A 641 13.82 -15.81 22.76
C GLU A 641 12.63 -14.92 23.14
N GLN A 642 12.73 -13.62 22.85
CA GLN A 642 11.66 -12.66 23.14
C GLN A 642 10.89 -12.34 21.87
N VAL A 643 10.37 -13.40 21.26
CA VAL A 643 9.47 -13.37 20.10
C VAL A 643 8.41 -14.45 20.37
N PRO A 644 7.11 -14.12 20.32
CA PRO A 644 6.03 -15.03 20.74
C PRO A 644 5.70 -16.12 19.72
#